data_AF-A0A925HYK4-F1
#
_entry.id   AF-A0A925HYK4-F1
#
_cell.length_a   1.000
_cell.length_b   1.000
_cell.length_c   1.000
_cell.angle_alpha   90.00
_cell.angle_beta   90.00
_cell.angle_gamma   90.00
#
_symmetry.space_group_name_H-M   'P 1'
#
loop_
_entity.id
_entity.type
_entity.pdbx_description
1 polymer ?
#
loop_
_entity_poly.entity_id
_entity_poly.type
_entity_poly.pdbx_seq_one_letter_code
_entity_poly.pdbx_strand_id
1 'polypeptide(L)'
;MILSDECPTPLINLTNIARPTFWGRAEANTVINLYLDSNNNGAFDLATDVFLGQTVATPFDGGDQYPNGYWEIESRLSLNDPSLIPPLTFDGARTLFVTAEDVAGNITGSPTAVVQTTLQIVIDTQGPQVTDVDINNAGNLYDLFDPKPSEDGPTPRVNSLVISFRDLPARLLDYPALDPLQAENPGLYHLVGDYNGIIPISSITFSPTPVVIGSPATGTVTLFFTNPLPDDRFTLTIDDSVTDPLCNALNGESNASEPQENPQFPSGDNSRGGDFVARFTVDSRPEVGTWGAGAAWIDTNGNTTFDQDNADFTNRDITYYMGYTSDNLFAGNFAPSVNIPATPQDDRIADGFDKLAAYGRVGTQWRWLVDVNNDGAITPGVDIAVVDPAGINGLPVAGNFDGNAANGDEVGVFTGTTWYFDTNHDFKVDLASAVAWSQNGYPVVGNYDGVAGDDLATYKDNTFSISFGRNSSIDRTFRFGFPTPNNRPVSADMDQDGNDDLGLFVPNRAGVSPEEDAEWYILVSGGSRLVDRIHADPIDGVPVIDYTPVPFGNDIYIQYGDQFGLPILGNFDPPVTPGGSTSVSFPSSNPHNPLDVNNDGDISPIDALLVINEINANGSHALGTIGFHTAPFIDTDRDNVVSPHDVLLIINHLNAQQSGESDPEGEFDGGSFASASARDSIFGEIGAIAPVTSSNDGGIISLLADEQVRAKRNRQAE
;
A
#
# COMPACT_ATOMS: atom_id res chain seq x y z
N MET A 1 -22.14 14.72 -43.58
CA MET A 1 -21.67 15.25 -42.28
C MET A 1 -22.24 14.33 -41.22
N ILE A 2 -21.50 14.03 -40.16
CA ILE A 2 -21.99 13.35 -38.96
C ILE A 2 -21.86 14.37 -37.83
N LEU A 3 -22.84 14.42 -36.93
CA LEU A 3 -22.77 15.09 -35.66
C LEU A 3 -22.67 13.98 -34.61
N SER A 4 -21.73 14.10 -33.70
CA SER A 4 -21.81 13.40 -32.41
C SER A 4 -22.94 14.08 -31.62
N ASP A 5 -23.93 13.31 -31.17
CA ASP A 5 -25.11 13.89 -30.49
C ASP A 5 -24.82 14.27 -29.03
N GLU A 6 -23.64 13.97 -28.49
CA GLU A 6 -23.34 14.10 -27.04
C GLU A 6 -22.12 14.95 -26.69
N CYS A 7 -21.38 15.52 -27.66
CA CYS A 7 -20.13 16.24 -27.38
C CYS A 7 -20.18 17.72 -27.81
N PRO A 8 -19.67 18.68 -27.00
CA PRO A 8 -19.79 20.12 -27.29
C PRO A 8 -19.08 20.56 -28.59
N THR A 9 -18.10 19.78 -29.04
CA THR A 9 -17.34 20.01 -30.27
C THR A 9 -17.69 18.97 -31.32
N PRO A 10 -18.46 19.30 -32.37
CA PRO A 10 -18.71 18.37 -33.47
C PRO A 10 -17.42 18.13 -34.24
N LEU A 11 -16.83 16.94 -34.09
CA LEU A 11 -15.69 16.50 -34.88
C LEU A 11 -16.19 15.89 -36.20
N ILE A 12 -15.73 16.44 -37.32
CA ILE A 12 -16.16 15.98 -38.65
C ILE A 12 -15.56 14.59 -38.89
N ASN A 13 -16.42 13.62 -39.23
CA ASN A 13 -16.06 12.23 -39.56
C ASN A 13 -15.61 11.36 -38.36
N LEU A 14 -15.91 11.78 -37.13
CA LEU A 14 -15.76 10.94 -35.95
C LEU A 14 -17.11 10.80 -35.24
N THR A 15 -17.35 9.67 -34.61
CA THR A 15 -18.60 9.43 -33.87
C THR A 15 -18.41 8.36 -32.81
N ASN A 16 -19.08 8.53 -31.68
CA ASN A 16 -19.22 7.52 -30.64
C ASN A 16 -20.55 6.75 -30.70
N ILE A 17 -21.23 6.81 -31.84
CA ILE A 17 -22.52 6.17 -32.03
C ILE A 17 -22.31 4.97 -32.96
N ALA A 18 -22.56 3.77 -32.45
CA ALA A 18 -22.43 2.53 -33.22
C ALA A 18 -23.40 2.46 -34.43
N ARG A 19 -24.53 3.18 -34.36
CA ARG A 19 -25.52 3.34 -35.44
C ARG A 19 -25.66 4.82 -35.82
N PRO A 20 -24.69 5.39 -36.53
CA PRO A 20 -24.67 6.82 -36.77
C PRO A 20 -25.74 7.24 -37.79
N THR A 21 -26.15 8.50 -37.68
CA THR A 21 -27.01 9.17 -38.67
C THR A 21 -26.16 10.01 -39.62
N PHE A 22 -26.48 9.92 -40.90
CA PHE A 22 -25.77 10.59 -41.97
C PHE A 22 -26.66 11.62 -42.64
N TRP A 23 -26.14 12.82 -42.84
CA TRP A 23 -26.81 13.87 -43.60
C TRP A 23 -25.99 14.35 -44.78
N GLY A 24 -26.69 14.79 -45.82
CA GLY A 24 -26.08 15.45 -46.95
C GLY A 24 -27.08 16.22 -47.81
N ARG A 25 -26.60 16.63 -48.97
CA ARG A 25 -27.39 17.33 -49.98
C ARG A 25 -27.37 16.54 -51.27
N ALA A 26 -28.47 16.59 -51.99
CA ALA A 26 -28.61 16.04 -53.34
C ALA A 26 -29.65 16.86 -54.11
N GLU A 27 -29.90 16.54 -55.37
CA GLU A 27 -31.05 17.12 -56.07
C GLU A 27 -32.35 16.70 -55.37
N ALA A 28 -33.36 17.57 -55.40
CA ALA A 28 -34.67 17.24 -54.85
C ALA A 28 -35.26 16.00 -55.56
N ASN A 29 -35.94 15.12 -54.82
CA ASN A 29 -36.49 13.84 -55.31
C ASN A 29 -35.46 12.77 -55.68
N THR A 30 -34.17 12.97 -55.40
CA THR A 30 -33.15 11.93 -55.58
C THR A 30 -33.25 10.86 -54.49
N VAL A 31 -33.24 9.59 -54.89
CA VAL A 31 -33.12 8.45 -53.96
C VAL A 31 -31.65 8.30 -53.56
N ILE A 32 -31.38 8.28 -52.26
CA ILE A 32 -30.03 8.14 -51.72
C ILE A 32 -29.91 6.78 -51.06
N ASN A 33 -28.86 6.04 -51.41
CA ASN A 33 -28.51 4.77 -50.78
C ASN A 33 -27.15 4.88 -50.09
N LEU A 34 -27.03 4.27 -48.92
CA LEU A 34 -25.79 4.20 -48.14
C LEU A 34 -25.32 2.75 -48.05
N TYR A 35 -24.04 2.54 -48.33
CA TYR A 35 -23.38 1.24 -48.23
C TYR A 35 -22.09 1.35 -47.42
N LEU A 36 -21.76 0.28 -46.70
CA LEU A 36 -20.46 0.07 -46.06
C LEU A 36 -19.56 -0.70 -47.03
N ASP A 37 -18.37 -0.15 -47.29
CA ASP A 37 -17.27 -0.88 -47.93
C ASP A 37 -16.84 -1.99 -46.99
N SER A 38 -17.42 -3.15 -47.21
CA SER A 38 -17.29 -4.21 -46.24
C SER A 38 -16.00 -4.98 -46.49
N ASN A 39 -15.58 -5.13 -47.75
CA ASN A 39 -14.35 -5.84 -48.12
C ASN A 39 -13.08 -4.96 -48.03
N ASN A 40 -13.23 -3.68 -47.69
CA ASN A 40 -12.19 -2.68 -47.49
C ASN A 40 -11.26 -2.51 -48.71
N ASN A 41 -11.82 -2.66 -49.92
CA ASN A 41 -11.06 -2.51 -51.17
C ASN A 41 -11.12 -1.08 -51.75
N GLY A 42 -11.91 -0.18 -51.12
CA GLY A 42 -12.09 1.20 -51.56
C GLY A 42 -12.90 1.36 -52.86
N ALA A 43 -13.53 0.30 -53.34
CA ALA A 43 -14.26 0.24 -54.60
C ALA A 43 -15.67 -0.34 -54.40
N PHE A 44 -16.68 0.47 -54.70
CA PHE A 44 -18.07 0.07 -54.53
C PHE A 44 -18.46 -1.13 -55.41
N ASP A 45 -18.98 -2.18 -54.77
CA ASP A 45 -19.53 -3.39 -55.39
C ASP A 45 -20.86 -3.78 -54.72
N LEU A 46 -21.97 -3.62 -55.45
CA LEU A 46 -23.32 -3.98 -55.00
C LEU A 46 -23.48 -5.44 -54.54
N ALA A 47 -22.64 -6.36 -55.03
CA ALA A 47 -22.73 -7.77 -54.66
C ALA A 47 -22.01 -8.09 -53.34
N THR A 48 -21.07 -7.23 -52.93
CA THR A 48 -20.19 -7.49 -51.79
C THR A 48 -20.43 -6.50 -50.63
N ASP A 49 -20.67 -5.22 -50.94
CA ASP A 49 -20.83 -4.16 -49.96
C ASP A 49 -22.17 -4.21 -49.23
N VAL A 50 -22.16 -3.85 -47.95
CA VAL A 50 -23.32 -4.01 -47.06
C VAL A 50 -24.21 -2.78 -47.15
N PHE A 51 -25.47 -2.98 -47.52
CA PHE A 51 -26.47 -1.91 -47.54
C PHE A 51 -26.86 -1.46 -46.12
N LEU A 52 -26.70 -0.16 -45.83
CA LEU A 52 -26.97 0.42 -44.52
C LEU A 52 -28.32 1.15 -44.45
N GLY A 53 -28.82 1.70 -45.56
CA GLY A 53 -30.08 2.45 -45.56
C GLY A 53 -30.36 3.19 -46.85
N GLN A 54 -31.61 3.65 -46.99
CA GLN A 54 -32.09 4.43 -48.12
C GLN A 54 -33.04 5.54 -47.65
N THR A 55 -32.99 6.69 -48.30
CA THR A 55 -33.91 7.83 -48.09
C THR A 55 -34.13 8.59 -49.40
N VAL A 56 -34.95 9.64 -49.38
CA VAL A 56 -35.16 10.55 -50.51
C VAL A 56 -34.84 11.98 -50.09
N ALA A 57 -34.14 12.74 -50.95
CA ALA A 57 -33.82 14.13 -50.68
C ALA A 57 -35.07 15.03 -50.77
N THR A 58 -35.31 15.81 -49.71
CA THR A 58 -36.47 16.71 -49.54
C THR A 58 -36.06 18.19 -49.66
N PRO A 59 -36.92 19.12 -50.12
CA PRO A 59 -38.36 19.01 -50.39
C PRO A 59 -38.69 18.21 -51.66
N PHE A 60 -39.93 17.74 -51.75
CA PHE A 60 -40.44 16.92 -52.84
C PHE A 60 -40.85 17.78 -54.07
N ASP A 61 -40.00 18.70 -54.52
CA ASP A 61 -40.09 19.54 -55.74
C ASP A 61 -39.17 20.77 -55.67
N GLY A 62 -37.86 20.57 -55.79
CA GLY A 62 -36.94 21.69 -56.01
C GLY A 62 -37.28 22.39 -57.33
N GLY A 63 -37.97 23.52 -57.31
CA GLY A 63 -38.06 24.39 -58.49
C GLY A 63 -36.68 24.95 -58.85
N ASP A 64 -36.52 25.57 -60.03
CA ASP A 64 -35.27 26.22 -60.48
C ASP A 64 -34.67 27.24 -59.47
N GLN A 65 -35.45 27.64 -58.45
CA GLN A 65 -35.08 28.56 -57.38
C GLN A 65 -34.47 27.86 -56.14
N TYR A 66 -34.68 26.56 -55.94
CA TYR A 66 -34.14 25.76 -54.82
C TYR A 66 -33.75 24.34 -55.28
N PRO A 67 -32.67 24.19 -56.08
CA PRO A 67 -32.29 22.91 -56.69
C PRO A 67 -31.74 21.87 -55.68
N ASN A 68 -31.38 22.29 -54.46
CA ASN A 68 -30.72 21.42 -53.48
C ASN A 68 -31.72 20.91 -52.43
N GLY A 69 -31.97 19.61 -52.42
CA GLY A 69 -32.63 18.89 -51.34
C GLY A 69 -31.66 18.43 -50.24
N TYR A 70 -32.22 18.09 -49.09
CA TYR A 70 -31.54 17.53 -47.92
C TYR A 70 -32.00 16.10 -47.68
N TRP A 71 -31.06 15.25 -47.29
CA TRP A 71 -31.32 13.85 -46.97
C TRP A 71 -30.70 13.47 -45.63
N GLU A 72 -31.33 12.47 -45.01
CA GLU A 72 -30.97 11.90 -43.71
C GLU A 72 -31.14 10.38 -43.75
N ILE A 73 -30.11 9.63 -43.36
CA ILE A 73 -30.12 8.17 -43.25
C ILE A 73 -29.51 7.78 -41.90
N GLU A 74 -30.28 7.15 -41.02
CA GLU A 74 -29.76 6.40 -39.86
C GLU A 74 -29.31 5.00 -40.32
N SER A 75 -28.12 4.56 -39.89
CA SER A 75 -27.65 3.21 -40.22
C SER A 75 -28.55 2.13 -39.63
N ARG A 76 -29.04 1.21 -40.47
CA ARG A 76 -29.86 0.07 -40.02
C ARG A 76 -29.08 -0.97 -39.23
N LEU A 77 -27.77 -1.04 -39.46
CA LEU A 77 -26.86 -2.00 -38.83
C LEU A 77 -25.89 -1.25 -37.93
N SER A 78 -25.49 -1.92 -36.83
CA SER A 78 -24.39 -1.42 -36.01
C SER A 78 -23.11 -1.56 -36.81
N LEU A 79 -22.35 -0.48 -36.90
CA LEU A 79 -21.04 -0.47 -37.52
C LEU A 79 -19.94 -1.00 -36.57
N ASN A 80 -20.33 -1.49 -35.38
CA ASN A 80 -19.52 -2.31 -34.48
C ASN A 80 -19.96 -3.77 -34.45
N ASP A 81 -20.89 -4.18 -35.32
CA ASP A 81 -21.29 -5.59 -35.43
C ASP A 81 -20.17 -6.40 -36.11
N PRO A 82 -19.47 -7.30 -35.39
CA PRO A 82 -18.39 -8.08 -35.97
C PRO A 82 -18.91 -9.16 -36.93
N SER A 83 -20.23 -9.38 -37.03
CA SER A 83 -20.82 -10.39 -37.92
C SER A 83 -21.07 -9.90 -39.35
N LEU A 84 -20.81 -8.62 -39.64
CA LEU A 84 -20.88 -8.09 -41.01
C LEU A 84 -19.83 -8.76 -41.91
N ILE A 85 -20.02 -8.74 -43.23
CA ILE A 85 -19.20 -9.51 -44.19
C ILE A 85 -18.23 -8.60 -44.92
N PRO A 86 -16.90 -8.78 -44.81
CA PRO A 86 -16.14 -9.49 -43.76
C PRO A 86 -16.26 -8.84 -42.37
N PRO A 87 -15.91 -9.59 -41.32
CA PRO A 87 -16.08 -9.15 -39.93
C PRO A 87 -15.37 -7.82 -39.71
N LEU A 88 -16.12 -6.82 -39.24
CA LEU A 88 -15.54 -5.55 -38.83
C LEU A 88 -14.73 -5.73 -37.54
N THR A 89 -13.65 -4.96 -37.41
CA THR A 89 -13.04 -4.74 -36.10
C THR A 89 -14.00 -3.93 -35.24
N PHE A 90 -14.06 -4.21 -33.94
CA PHE A 90 -14.77 -3.34 -33.01
C PHE A 90 -14.10 -1.96 -33.03
N ASP A 91 -14.91 -0.89 -33.23
CA ASP A 91 -14.44 0.47 -33.48
C ASP A 91 -13.45 0.61 -34.67
N GLY A 92 -13.00 1.83 -34.91
CA GLY A 92 -12.03 2.19 -35.93
C GLY A 92 -12.63 2.73 -37.23
N ALA A 93 -11.83 2.67 -38.29
CA ALA A 93 -12.15 3.23 -39.59
C ALA A 93 -13.33 2.52 -40.26
N ARG A 94 -14.24 3.28 -40.88
CA ARG A 94 -15.27 2.78 -41.80
C ARG A 94 -15.23 3.59 -43.09
N THR A 95 -15.22 2.88 -44.22
CA THR A 95 -15.37 3.50 -45.54
C THR A 95 -16.81 3.28 -46.00
N LEU A 96 -17.48 4.35 -46.40
CA LEU A 96 -18.89 4.34 -46.81
C LEU A 96 -19.03 4.86 -48.23
N PHE A 97 -19.94 4.26 -48.98
CA PHE A 97 -20.33 4.69 -50.32
C PHE A 97 -21.74 5.26 -50.29
N VAL A 98 -21.89 6.45 -50.89
CA VAL A 98 -23.19 7.08 -51.11
C VAL A 98 -23.50 7.07 -52.60
N THR A 99 -24.61 6.46 -52.98
CA THR A 99 -25.14 6.51 -54.35
C THR A 99 -26.42 7.33 -54.40
N ALA A 100 -26.61 8.05 -55.50
CA ALA A 100 -27.74 8.91 -55.76
C ALA A 100 -28.40 8.50 -57.06
N GLU A 101 -29.69 8.18 -57.01
CA GLU A 101 -30.51 7.81 -58.16
C GLU A 101 -31.49 8.95 -58.47
N ASP A 102 -31.40 9.48 -59.70
CA ASP A 102 -32.32 10.51 -60.18
C ASP A 102 -33.71 9.95 -60.55
N VAL A 103 -34.67 10.82 -60.84
CA VAL A 103 -36.05 10.43 -61.21
C VAL A 103 -36.12 9.62 -62.51
N ALA A 104 -35.07 9.67 -63.34
CA ALA A 104 -34.94 8.88 -64.57
C ALA A 104 -34.26 7.51 -64.33
N GLY A 105 -33.87 7.20 -63.09
CA GLY A 105 -33.21 5.95 -62.71
C GLY A 105 -31.69 5.94 -62.98
N ASN A 106 -31.08 7.10 -63.24
CA ASN A 106 -29.63 7.19 -63.38
C ASN A 106 -28.98 7.20 -62.00
N ILE A 107 -28.10 6.23 -61.73
CA ILE A 107 -27.40 6.08 -60.45
C ILE A 107 -25.97 6.62 -60.56
N THR A 108 -25.57 7.50 -59.64
CA THR A 108 -24.17 7.87 -59.46
C THR A 108 -23.37 6.69 -58.90
N GLY A 109 -22.25 6.34 -59.53
CA GLY A 109 -21.42 5.20 -59.11
C GLY A 109 -21.72 3.86 -59.79
N SER A 110 -22.58 3.83 -60.82
CA SER A 110 -22.63 2.72 -61.78
C SER A 110 -21.24 2.49 -62.40
N PRO A 111 -20.83 1.25 -62.75
CA PRO A 111 -19.53 0.95 -63.37
C PRO A 111 -19.19 1.80 -64.61
N THR A 112 -20.20 2.43 -65.23
CA THR A 112 -20.09 3.30 -66.41
C THR A 112 -20.04 4.80 -66.12
N ALA A 113 -20.27 5.26 -64.88
CA ALA A 113 -20.27 6.68 -64.50
C ALA A 113 -19.62 6.91 -63.12
N VAL A 114 -18.30 7.12 -63.11
CA VAL A 114 -17.52 7.37 -61.89
C VAL A 114 -17.68 8.82 -61.44
N VAL A 115 -18.60 9.04 -60.51
CA VAL A 115 -18.41 9.96 -59.37
C VAL A 115 -19.03 9.28 -58.15
N GLN A 116 -18.28 8.34 -57.55
CA GLN A 116 -18.64 7.76 -56.26
C GLN A 116 -18.30 8.78 -55.18
N THR A 117 -19.26 9.12 -54.32
CA THR A 117 -18.96 9.92 -53.12
C THR A 117 -18.58 8.96 -52.02
N THR A 118 -17.30 8.91 -51.68
CA THR A 118 -16.77 8.14 -50.55
C THR A 118 -16.77 8.99 -49.29
N LEU A 119 -17.14 8.38 -48.17
CA LEU A 119 -17.08 8.99 -46.85
C LEU A 119 -16.30 8.06 -45.93
N GLN A 120 -15.14 8.51 -45.43
CA GLN A 120 -14.40 7.80 -44.39
C GLN A 120 -14.75 8.39 -43.03
N ILE A 121 -15.06 7.53 -42.08
CA ILE A 121 -15.40 7.89 -40.71
C ILE A 121 -14.59 7.04 -39.73
N VAL A 122 -14.43 7.52 -38.51
CA VAL A 122 -13.92 6.73 -37.38
C VAL A 122 -15.06 6.56 -36.39
N ILE A 123 -15.28 5.32 -35.97
CA ILE A 123 -16.20 4.98 -34.89
C ILE A 123 -15.37 4.67 -33.67
N ASP A 124 -15.76 5.24 -32.55
CA ASP A 124 -15.08 5.07 -31.28
C ASP A 124 -16.11 5.12 -30.17
N THR A 125 -16.53 3.95 -29.70
CA THR A 125 -17.62 3.79 -28.73
C THR A 125 -17.12 3.41 -27.35
N GLN A 126 -15.82 3.22 -27.21
CA GLN A 126 -15.18 2.80 -25.97
C GLN A 126 -14.62 4.00 -25.23
N GLY A 127 -14.52 3.86 -23.92
CA GLY A 127 -13.80 4.81 -23.11
C GLY A 127 -12.29 4.65 -23.26
N PRO A 128 -11.53 5.71 -22.94
CA PRO A 128 -10.10 5.55 -22.69
C PRO A 128 -9.87 4.58 -21.52
N GLN A 129 -8.73 3.90 -21.54
CA GLN A 129 -8.33 2.93 -20.52
C GLN A 129 -7.09 3.44 -19.78
N VAL A 130 -7.00 3.17 -18.48
CA VAL A 130 -5.76 3.30 -17.71
C VAL A 130 -4.87 2.10 -18.04
N THR A 131 -3.63 2.35 -18.44
CA THR A 131 -2.67 1.28 -18.78
C THR A 131 -1.61 1.09 -17.72
N ASP A 132 -1.38 2.08 -16.86
CA ASP A 132 -0.37 2.02 -15.81
C ASP A 132 -0.54 3.16 -14.80
N VAL A 133 0.01 2.98 -13.59
CA VAL A 133 0.13 4.03 -12.57
C VAL A 133 1.54 3.97 -11.98
N ASP A 134 2.37 4.93 -12.34
CA ASP A 134 3.77 5.03 -11.90
C ASP A 134 3.97 6.13 -10.85
N ILE A 135 5.07 6.05 -10.09
CA ILE A 135 5.55 7.16 -9.26
C ILE A 135 6.55 8.05 -10.03
N ASN A 136 6.45 9.37 -9.85
CA ASN A 136 7.34 10.44 -10.34
C ASN A 136 7.49 10.59 -11.87
N ASN A 137 7.62 9.50 -12.63
CA ASN A 137 7.87 9.49 -14.06
C ASN A 137 7.21 8.25 -14.68
N ALA A 138 6.68 8.37 -15.90
CA ALA A 138 6.10 7.22 -16.61
C ALA A 138 7.16 6.16 -16.92
N GLY A 139 6.80 4.88 -16.74
CA GLY A 139 7.70 3.74 -16.89
C GLY A 139 8.77 3.70 -15.79
N ASN A 140 8.38 4.05 -14.56
CA ASN A 140 9.22 3.81 -13.40
C ASN A 140 9.43 2.29 -13.24
N LEU A 141 10.58 1.89 -12.69
CA LEU A 141 10.89 0.47 -12.50
C LEU A 141 10.40 -0.05 -11.15
N TYR A 142 10.04 0.82 -10.21
CA TYR A 142 9.48 0.43 -8.92
C TYR A 142 8.03 -0.04 -9.09
N ASP A 143 7.71 -1.25 -8.63
CA ASP A 143 6.35 -1.74 -8.62
C ASP A 143 5.55 -1.09 -7.49
N LEU A 144 4.66 -0.17 -7.85
CA LEU A 144 3.79 0.51 -6.88
C LEU A 144 2.74 -0.42 -6.28
N PHE A 145 2.42 -1.54 -6.96
CA PHE A 145 1.34 -2.44 -6.57
C PHE A 145 1.84 -3.69 -5.82
N ASP A 146 3.15 -3.78 -5.60
CA ASP A 146 3.78 -4.78 -4.72
C ASP A 146 3.18 -4.67 -3.29
N PRO A 147 2.45 -5.69 -2.82
CA PRO A 147 1.85 -5.67 -1.50
C PRO A 147 2.92 -5.98 -0.44
N LYS A 148 2.87 -5.29 0.71
CA LYS A 148 3.73 -5.65 1.85
C LYS A 148 3.55 -7.14 2.23
N PRO A 149 4.62 -7.91 2.51
CA PRO A 149 6.02 -7.48 2.47
C PRO A 149 6.53 -7.29 1.04
N SER A 150 7.20 -6.17 0.79
CA SER A 150 7.64 -5.73 -0.53
C SER A 150 8.90 -6.47 -0.99
N GLU A 151 8.90 -6.94 -2.23
CA GLU A 151 10.06 -7.56 -2.89
C GLU A 151 10.99 -6.52 -3.56
N ASP A 152 10.52 -5.30 -3.80
CA ASP A 152 11.24 -4.20 -4.46
C ASP A 152 11.93 -3.21 -3.49
N GLY A 153 11.81 -3.46 -2.18
CA GLY A 153 12.34 -2.61 -1.11
C GLY A 153 11.46 -1.38 -0.83
N PRO A 154 11.94 -0.44 0.00
CA PRO A 154 11.16 0.74 0.38
C PRO A 154 10.70 1.56 -0.81
N THR A 155 9.49 2.10 -0.71
CA THR A 155 8.94 3.00 -1.71
C THR A 155 9.83 4.24 -1.87
N PRO A 156 10.32 4.53 -3.10
CA PRO A 156 11.04 5.75 -3.36
C PRO A 156 10.15 6.97 -3.12
N ARG A 157 10.75 8.08 -2.68
CA ARG A 157 10.05 9.35 -2.44
C ARG A 157 9.06 9.72 -3.55
N VAL A 158 7.76 9.71 -3.25
CA VAL A 158 6.68 9.95 -4.23
C VAL A 158 6.25 11.41 -4.25
N ASN A 159 6.76 12.21 -5.19
CA ASN A 159 6.36 13.62 -5.37
C ASN A 159 5.17 13.78 -6.33
N SER A 160 4.92 12.78 -7.17
CA SER A 160 3.78 12.75 -8.09
C SER A 160 3.39 11.33 -8.47
N LEU A 161 2.13 11.14 -8.86
CA LEU A 161 1.67 9.94 -9.57
C LEU A 161 1.53 10.23 -11.06
N VAL A 162 1.93 9.30 -11.91
CA VAL A 162 1.83 9.40 -13.37
C VAL A 162 0.92 8.28 -13.86
N ILE A 163 -0.29 8.64 -14.27
CA ILE A 163 -1.26 7.71 -14.81
C ILE A 163 -1.13 7.67 -16.33
N SER A 164 -0.88 6.49 -16.87
CA SER A 164 -0.79 6.26 -18.31
C SER A 164 -2.15 5.89 -18.87
N PHE A 165 -2.55 6.54 -19.97
CA PHE A 165 -3.81 6.27 -20.65
C PHE A 165 -3.56 5.83 -22.08
N ARG A 166 -4.44 4.95 -22.55
CA ARG A 166 -4.59 4.61 -23.96
C ARG A 166 -6.04 4.72 -24.34
N ASP A 167 -6.28 5.34 -25.49
CA ASP A 167 -7.60 5.39 -26.07
C ASP A 167 -7.63 4.65 -27.40
N LEU A 168 -8.56 3.71 -27.52
CA LEU A 168 -8.87 3.03 -28.76
C LEU A 168 -9.84 3.93 -29.55
N PRO A 169 -10.07 3.69 -30.86
CA PRO A 169 -9.31 2.86 -31.78
C PRO A 169 -8.06 3.59 -32.33
N ALA A 170 -7.36 2.92 -33.25
CA ALA A 170 -6.24 3.50 -33.99
C ALA A 170 -6.62 4.79 -34.73
N ARG A 171 -5.77 5.81 -34.63
CA ARG A 171 -6.04 7.17 -35.12
C ARG A 171 -5.91 7.29 -36.64
N LEU A 172 -6.90 7.92 -37.26
CA LEU A 172 -6.82 8.42 -38.66
C LEU A 172 -6.68 9.94 -38.74
N LEU A 173 -6.89 10.62 -37.61
CA LEU A 173 -6.84 12.07 -37.46
C LEU A 173 -6.04 12.40 -36.19
N ASP A 174 -5.49 13.60 -36.15
CA ASP A 174 -4.64 14.06 -35.04
C ASP A 174 -5.51 14.56 -33.88
N TYR A 175 -5.85 13.66 -32.96
CA TYR A 175 -6.53 13.97 -31.70
C TYR A 175 -6.01 13.07 -30.57
N PRO A 176 -5.89 13.62 -29.35
CA PRO A 176 -5.29 12.93 -28.21
C PRO A 176 -6.15 11.77 -27.68
N ALA A 177 -5.63 11.06 -26.68
CA ALA A 177 -6.34 9.99 -25.99
C ALA A 177 -7.44 10.51 -25.04
N LEU A 178 -7.21 11.66 -24.40
CA LEU A 178 -8.15 12.27 -23.46
C LEU A 178 -8.53 13.68 -23.94
N ASP A 179 -9.72 14.15 -23.57
CA ASP A 179 -10.05 15.58 -23.65
C ASP A 179 -9.17 16.35 -22.66
N PRO A 180 -8.30 17.27 -23.12
CA PRO A 180 -7.41 18.02 -22.22
C PRO A 180 -8.14 18.77 -21.12
N LEU A 181 -9.39 19.24 -21.36
CA LEU A 181 -10.15 19.96 -20.35
C LEU A 181 -10.62 19.06 -19.20
N GLN A 182 -10.96 17.80 -19.49
CA GLN A 182 -11.32 16.83 -18.44
C GLN A 182 -10.06 16.27 -17.79
N ALA A 183 -9.04 15.93 -18.57
CA ALA A 183 -7.80 15.33 -18.08
C ALA A 183 -7.04 16.23 -17.08
N GLU A 184 -7.17 17.56 -17.19
CA GLU A 184 -6.54 18.51 -16.26
C GLU A 184 -7.49 18.99 -15.15
N ASN A 185 -8.69 18.42 -15.03
CA ASN A 185 -9.67 18.83 -14.03
C ASN A 185 -9.39 18.15 -12.67
N PRO A 186 -8.97 18.89 -11.63
CA PRO A 186 -8.66 18.31 -10.33
C PRO A 186 -9.85 17.70 -9.61
N GLY A 187 -11.09 18.03 -10.00
CA GLY A 187 -12.29 17.44 -9.40
C GLY A 187 -12.57 15.99 -9.83
N LEU A 188 -11.80 15.45 -10.78
CA LEU A 188 -11.97 14.08 -11.30
C LEU A 188 -10.94 13.08 -10.76
N TYR A 189 -10.03 13.55 -9.89
CA TYR A 189 -8.96 12.74 -9.31
C TYR A 189 -8.99 12.87 -7.80
N HIS A 190 -9.05 11.74 -7.10
CA HIS A 190 -9.05 11.68 -5.66
C HIS A 190 -7.98 10.71 -5.18
N LEU A 191 -7.16 11.14 -4.23
CA LEU A 191 -6.22 10.29 -3.52
C LEU A 191 -6.52 10.38 -2.02
N VAL A 192 -6.80 9.25 -1.40
CA VAL A 192 -7.19 9.17 0.01
C VAL A 192 -6.36 8.10 0.68
N GLY A 193 -5.58 8.48 1.69
CA GLY A 193 -4.92 7.56 2.60
C GLY A 193 -5.87 7.06 3.68
N ASP A 194 -5.70 5.82 4.12
CA ASP A 194 -6.52 5.23 5.18
C ASP A 194 -6.32 5.99 6.52
N TYR A 195 -5.09 6.46 6.79
CA TYR A 195 -4.77 7.26 7.98
C TYR A 195 -4.71 8.77 7.71
N ASN A 196 -3.98 9.17 6.66
CA ASN A 196 -3.73 10.58 6.33
C ASN A 196 -4.96 11.27 5.69
N GLY A 197 -5.98 10.50 5.28
CA GLY A 197 -7.18 11.02 4.65
C GLY A 197 -6.92 11.60 3.27
N ILE A 198 -7.69 12.63 2.88
CA ILE A 198 -7.61 13.21 1.53
C ILE A 198 -6.26 13.90 1.32
N ILE A 199 -5.49 13.43 0.33
CA ILE A 199 -4.22 14.05 -0.07
C ILE A 199 -4.49 15.18 -1.08
N PRO A 200 -4.06 16.42 -0.79
CA PRO A 200 -4.23 17.53 -1.71
C PRO A 200 -3.35 17.37 -2.97
N ILE A 201 -4.00 17.32 -4.14
CA ILE A 201 -3.32 17.42 -5.43
C ILE A 201 -3.04 18.89 -5.72
N SER A 202 -1.76 19.25 -5.83
CA SER A 202 -1.32 20.64 -6.02
C SER A 202 -1.55 21.14 -7.44
N SER A 203 -1.34 20.27 -8.43
CA SER A 203 -1.59 20.53 -9.84
C SER A 203 -1.69 19.23 -10.62
N ILE A 204 -2.36 19.30 -11.77
CA ILE A 204 -2.51 18.19 -12.71
C ILE A 204 -2.00 18.68 -14.07
N THR A 205 -1.28 17.83 -14.78
CA THR A 205 -0.83 18.14 -16.14
C THR A 205 -1.10 16.96 -17.05
N PHE A 206 -1.75 17.21 -18.18
CA PHE A 206 -1.92 16.21 -19.23
C PHE A 206 -0.82 16.36 -20.30
N SER A 207 -0.09 15.29 -20.55
CA SER A 207 0.96 15.20 -21.56
C SER A 207 0.57 14.18 -22.64
N PRO A 208 -0.10 14.62 -23.74
CA PRO A 208 -0.45 13.71 -24.82
C PRO A 208 0.79 13.25 -25.59
N THR A 209 0.87 11.96 -25.90
CA THR A 209 1.90 11.43 -26.80
C THR A 209 1.59 11.88 -28.22
N PRO A 210 2.58 12.31 -29.03
CA PRO A 210 2.34 12.67 -30.44
C PRO A 210 1.63 11.55 -31.20
N VAL A 211 0.49 11.88 -31.81
CA VAL A 211 -0.36 10.90 -32.48
C VAL A 211 0.37 10.31 -33.68
N VAL A 212 0.41 8.99 -33.75
CA VAL A 212 0.90 8.23 -34.91
C VAL A 212 -0.29 7.63 -35.64
N ILE A 213 -0.52 8.07 -36.87
CA ILE A 213 -1.62 7.55 -37.72
C ILE A 213 -1.47 6.03 -37.88
N GLY A 214 -2.57 5.30 -37.62
CA GLY A 214 -2.61 3.85 -37.63
C GLY A 214 -2.34 3.18 -36.27
N SER A 215 -2.04 3.95 -35.23
CA SER A 215 -1.88 3.47 -33.85
C SER A 215 -2.92 4.11 -32.91
N PRO A 216 -3.31 3.45 -31.81
CA PRO A 216 -4.08 4.09 -30.73
C PRO A 216 -3.37 5.33 -30.18
N ALA A 217 -4.12 6.31 -29.70
CA ALA A 217 -3.52 7.44 -29.01
C ALA A 217 -3.19 7.05 -27.56
N THR A 218 -2.12 7.62 -27.04
CA THR A 218 -1.73 7.49 -25.63
C THR A 218 -1.41 8.86 -25.06
N GLY A 219 -1.35 8.95 -23.74
CA GLY A 219 -0.90 10.14 -23.02
C GLY A 219 -0.78 9.83 -21.54
N THR A 220 -0.18 10.75 -20.80
CA THR A 220 -0.04 10.61 -19.35
C THR A 220 -0.68 11.79 -18.64
N VAL A 221 -1.30 11.53 -17.49
CA VAL A 221 -1.72 12.55 -16.55
C VAL A 221 -0.81 12.46 -15.34
N THR A 222 -0.18 13.57 -14.96
CA THR A 222 0.65 13.64 -13.76
C THR A 222 -0.06 14.42 -12.66
N LEU A 223 -0.26 13.78 -11.51
CA LEU A 223 -0.79 14.39 -10.28
C LEU A 223 0.38 14.81 -9.40
N PHE A 224 0.62 16.11 -9.22
CA PHE A 224 1.71 16.62 -8.40
C PHE A 224 1.26 16.89 -6.96
N PHE A 225 2.05 16.50 -5.97
CA PHE A 225 1.78 16.77 -4.56
C PHE A 225 2.61 17.94 -4.05
N THR A 226 2.09 18.64 -3.03
CA THR A 226 2.83 19.74 -2.38
C THR A 226 3.99 19.22 -1.55
N ASN A 227 3.75 18.11 -0.84
CA ASN A 227 4.75 17.34 -0.13
C ASN A 227 4.76 15.93 -0.71
N PRO A 228 5.88 15.18 -0.63
CA PRO A 228 5.87 13.79 -1.01
C PRO A 228 4.80 13.02 -0.22
N LEU A 229 4.27 11.94 -0.79
CA LEU A 229 3.30 11.11 -0.09
C LEU A 229 3.91 10.60 1.23
N PRO A 230 3.19 10.73 2.36
CA PRO A 230 3.55 10.07 3.61
C PRO A 230 3.33 8.56 3.47
N ASP A 231 3.80 7.80 4.46
CA ASP A 231 3.50 6.39 4.52
C ASP A 231 2.03 6.20 4.85
N ASP A 232 1.37 5.38 4.05
CA ASP A 232 -0.04 5.04 4.17
C ASP A 232 -0.42 3.98 3.13
N ARG A 233 -1.63 3.47 3.31
CA ARG A 233 -2.37 2.78 2.26
C ARG A 233 -3.26 3.76 1.54
N PHE A 234 -3.03 3.94 0.25
CA PHE A 234 -3.75 4.90 -0.56
C PHE A 234 -4.80 4.24 -1.44
N THR A 235 -5.94 4.93 -1.60
CA THR A 235 -6.93 4.69 -2.65
C THR A 235 -6.87 5.84 -3.64
N LEU A 236 -6.46 5.56 -4.87
CA LEU A 236 -6.60 6.45 -6.02
C LEU A 236 -7.94 6.16 -6.70
N THR A 237 -8.72 7.21 -6.94
CA THR A 237 -9.96 7.16 -7.72
C THR A 237 -9.88 8.16 -8.86
N ILE A 238 -10.17 7.69 -10.07
CA ILE A 238 -10.31 8.50 -11.28
C ILE A 238 -11.75 8.36 -11.74
N ASP A 239 -12.48 9.48 -11.71
CA ASP A 239 -13.90 9.56 -12.07
C ASP A 239 -14.10 9.26 -13.56
N ASP A 240 -15.17 8.55 -13.89
CA ASP A 240 -15.48 8.19 -15.26
C ASP A 240 -15.77 9.37 -16.20
N SER A 241 -15.94 10.58 -15.65
CA SER A 241 -16.00 11.84 -16.40
C SER A 241 -14.66 12.25 -17.03
N VAL A 242 -13.56 11.54 -16.76
CA VAL A 242 -12.33 11.67 -17.56
C VAL A 242 -12.57 11.02 -18.92
N THR A 243 -13.00 11.82 -19.89
CA THR A 243 -13.40 11.35 -21.21
C THR A 243 -12.33 11.50 -22.28
N ASP A 244 -12.50 10.79 -23.38
CA ASP A 244 -11.84 11.09 -24.65
C ASP A 244 -12.42 12.38 -25.32
N PRO A 245 -11.86 12.84 -26.46
CA PRO A 245 -12.41 13.97 -27.23
C PRO A 245 -13.78 13.71 -27.88
N LEU A 246 -14.29 12.47 -27.86
CA LEU A 246 -15.63 12.09 -28.34
C LEU A 246 -16.63 11.94 -27.19
N CYS A 247 -16.23 12.34 -25.99
CA CYS A 247 -17.04 12.29 -24.78
C CYS A 247 -17.41 10.85 -24.36
N ASN A 248 -16.61 9.84 -24.70
CA ASN A 248 -16.72 8.52 -24.09
C ASN A 248 -16.13 8.54 -22.69
N ALA A 249 -16.95 8.15 -21.71
CA ALA A 249 -16.55 8.01 -20.31
C ALA A 249 -15.43 6.96 -20.17
N LEU A 250 -14.55 7.15 -19.18
CA LEU A 250 -13.45 6.23 -18.85
C LEU A 250 -13.96 4.79 -18.77
N ASN A 251 -13.16 3.84 -19.25
CA ASN A 251 -13.39 2.40 -19.08
C ASN A 251 -12.49 1.94 -17.93
N GLY A 252 -12.87 2.32 -16.71
CA GLY A 252 -12.01 2.33 -15.53
C GLY A 252 -11.98 1.02 -14.73
N GLU A 253 -12.85 0.06 -15.01
CA GLU A 253 -12.99 -1.15 -14.19
C GLU A 253 -11.68 -1.91 -14.07
N SER A 254 -11.23 -2.20 -12.85
CA SER A 254 -10.05 -3.02 -12.64
C SER A 254 -10.19 -3.83 -11.35
N ASN A 255 -9.34 -4.83 -11.19
CA ASN A 255 -9.16 -5.53 -9.92
C ASN A 255 -8.13 -4.82 -9.02
N ALA A 256 -7.60 -3.65 -9.41
CA ALA A 256 -6.63 -2.90 -8.60
C ALA A 256 -7.28 -2.24 -7.37
N SER A 257 -8.59 -2.36 -7.18
CA SER A 257 -9.31 -1.82 -6.01
C SER A 257 -8.94 -2.48 -4.69
N GLU A 258 -8.20 -3.58 -4.72
CA GLU A 258 -7.60 -4.24 -3.56
C GLU A 258 -6.07 -4.22 -3.72
N PRO A 259 -5.29 -4.14 -2.62
CA PRO A 259 -3.83 -4.31 -2.69
C PRO A 259 -3.50 -5.71 -3.21
N GLN A 260 -2.83 -5.80 -4.35
CA GLN A 260 -2.38 -7.07 -4.92
C GLN A 260 -1.25 -6.86 -5.94
N GLU A 261 -0.43 -7.90 -6.05
CA GLU A 261 0.75 -7.97 -6.91
C GLU A 261 0.49 -7.79 -8.42
N ASN A 262 -0.68 -8.22 -8.91
CA ASN A 262 -0.93 -8.26 -10.35
C ASN A 262 -2.24 -7.53 -10.70
N PRO A 263 -2.26 -6.18 -10.63
CA PRO A 263 -3.38 -5.40 -11.11
C PRO A 263 -3.59 -5.63 -12.62
N GLN A 264 -4.85 -5.71 -13.02
CA GLN A 264 -5.26 -5.93 -14.40
C GLN A 264 -5.17 -4.61 -15.17
N PHE A 265 -4.07 -4.44 -15.88
CA PHE A 265 -3.91 -3.40 -16.88
C PHE A 265 -3.87 -3.98 -18.31
N PRO A 266 -4.40 -3.26 -19.33
CA PRO A 266 -5.20 -2.04 -19.23
C PRO A 266 -6.54 -2.24 -18.50
N SER A 267 -7.04 -1.19 -17.86
CA SER A 267 -8.35 -1.18 -17.19
C SER A 267 -9.49 -1.39 -18.19
N GLY A 268 -10.64 -1.72 -17.65
CA GLY A 268 -11.92 -1.75 -18.32
C GLY A 268 -12.35 -3.13 -18.82
N ASP A 269 -13.63 -3.24 -19.16
CA ASP A 269 -14.24 -4.47 -19.68
C ASP A 269 -14.60 -4.41 -21.18
N ASN A 270 -14.15 -3.35 -21.86
CA ASN A 270 -14.48 -2.95 -23.23
C ASN A 270 -15.82 -2.21 -23.38
N SER A 271 -16.46 -1.84 -22.28
CA SER A 271 -17.58 -0.89 -22.24
C SER A 271 -17.07 0.52 -21.92
N ARG A 272 -17.96 1.53 -21.92
CA ARG A 272 -17.62 2.89 -21.49
C ARG A 272 -18.31 3.17 -20.16
N GLY A 273 -17.69 3.95 -19.30
CA GLY A 273 -18.14 4.23 -17.93
C GLY A 273 -17.41 3.38 -16.90
N GLY A 274 -17.57 3.74 -15.62
CA GLY A 274 -16.92 3.07 -14.50
C GLY A 274 -15.65 3.79 -14.05
N ASP A 275 -15.62 4.12 -12.76
CA ASP A 275 -14.46 4.77 -12.15
C ASP A 275 -13.27 3.81 -12.13
N PHE A 276 -12.07 4.35 -12.34
CA PHE A 276 -10.85 3.60 -12.05
C PHE A 276 -10.49 3.74 -10.58
N VAL A 277 -10.40 2.61 -9.87
CA VAL A 277 -9.99 2.56 -8.47
C VAL A 277 -8.75 1.69 -8.34
N ALA A 278 -7.73 2.21 -7.68
CA ALA A 278 -6.47 1.53 -7.40
C ALA A 278 -6.09 1.70 -5.94
N ARG A 279 -5.69 0.61 -5.27
CA ARG A 279 -5.13 0.62 -3.92
C ARG A 279 -3.68 0.17 -3.96
N PHE A 280 -2.83 0.94 -3.30
CA PHE A 280 -1.39 0.68 -3.19
C PHE A 280 -0.87 1.21 -1.85
N THR A 281 0.30 0.74 -1.44
CA THR A 281 0.96 1.15 -0.20
C THR A 281 2.17 2.01 -0.53
N VAL A 282 2.37 3.07 0.24
CA VAL A 282 3.64 3.81 0.25
C VAL A 282 4.30 3.49 1.57
N ASP A 283 5.51 2.95 1.48
CA ASP A 283 6.30 2.52 2.63
C ASP A 283 7.73 3.01 2.52
N SER A 284 7.97 4.21 3.02
CA SER A 284 9.04 5.06 2.55
C SER A 284 9.91 5.53 3.71
N ARG A 285 9.36 5.76 4.90
CA ARG A 285 10.08 6.42 5.98
C ARG A 285 10.28 5.51 7.19
N PRO A 286 11.29 5.81 8.00
CA PRO A 286 11.46 5.16 9.28
C PRO A 286 10.24 5.32 10.19
N GLU A 287 9.74 4.21 10.73
CA GLU A 287 8.71 4.17 11.76
C GLU A 287 9.30 4.06 13.17
N VAL A 288 8.46 4.41 14.14
CA VAL A 288 8.83 4.39 15.54
C VAL A 288 8.46 3.07 16.20
N GLY A 289 9.34 2.65 17.10
CA GLY A 289 9.16 1.45 17.90
C GLY A 289 9.64 1.65 19.32
N THR A 290 9.14 0.83 20.24
CA THR A 290 9.76 0.72 21.56
C THR A 290 10.02 -0.73 21.92
N TRP A 291 11.05 -0.97 22.70
CA TRP A 291 11.35 -2.31 23.20
C TRP A 291 11.55 -2.34 24.70
N GLY A 292 11.17 -3.46 25.30
CA GLY A 292 11.27 -3.71 26.72
C GLY A 292 11.06 -5.19 27.03
N ALA A 293 11.81 -5.71 28.00
CA ALA A 293 11.66 -7.07 28.49
C ALA A 293 11.70 -8.18 27.40
N GLY A 294 12.46 -7.98 26.32
CA GLY A 294 12.62 -8.95 25.23
C GLY A 294 11.51 -8.95 24.18
N ALA A 295 10.66 -7.92 24.19
CA ALA A 295 9.68 -7.64 23.14
C ALA A 295 9.92 -6.25 22.54
N ALA A 296 9.65 -6.10 21.25
CA ALA A 296 9.64 -4.84 20.53
C ALA A 296 8.25 -4.62 19.91
N TRP A 297 7.66 -3.45 20.13
CA TRP A 297 6.38 -3.00 19.59
C TRP A 297 6.64 -1.94 18.53
N ILE A 298 6.46 -2.29 17.27
CA ILE A 298 6.78 -1.45 16.11
C ILE A 298 5.47 -0.98 15.44
N ASP A 299 5.39 0.31 15.16
CA ASP A 299 4.28 0.98 14.45
C ASP A 299 4.48 0.82 12.92
N THR A 300 4.40 -0.40 12.41
CA THR A 300 4.79 -0.79 11.04
C THR A 300 3.94 -0.13 9.93
N ASN A 301 2.80 0.47 10.28
CA ASN A 301 1.96 1.21 9.34
C ASN A 301 2.07 2.74 9.50
N GLY A 302 2.90 3.22 10.43
CA GLY A 302 3.18 4.64 10.67
C GLY A 302 1.98 5.46 11.17
N ASN A 303 0.94 4.82 11.70
CA ASN A 303 -0.30 5.49 12.11
C ASN A 303 -0.24 6.00 13.56
N THR A 304 0.87 5.78 14.27
CA THR A 304 1.15 6.19 15.66
C THR A 304 0.25 5.54 16.72
N THR A 305 -0.48 4.50 16.35
CA THR A 305 -1.46 3.81 17.22
C THR A 305 -1.29 2.31 17.14
N PHE A 306 -0.75 1.71 18.21
CA PHE A 306 -0.50 0.28 18.26
C PHE A 306 -1.77 -0.58 18.05
N ASP A 307 -1.94 -1.17 16.85
CA ASP A 307 -3.16 -1.83 16.39
C ASP A 307 -2.98 -3.31 15.96
N GLN A 308 -2.19 -4.09 16.69
CA GLN A 308 -1.87 -5.51 16.39
C GLN A 308 -3.04 -6.45 16.01
N ASP A 309 -4.28 -6.13 16.41
CA ASP A 309 -5.46 -6.96 16.16
C ASP A 309 -6.18 -6.57 14.85
N ASN A 310 -5.65 -5.61 14.09
CA ASN A 310 -6.16 -5.26 12.77
C ASN A 310 -6.07 -6.48 11.84
N ALA A 311 -7.13 -6.70 11.06
CA ALA A 311 -7.28 -7.86 10.20
C ALA A 311 -6.43 -7.76 8.90
N ASP A 312 -5.99 -6.56 8.55
CA ASP A 312 -5.04 -6.34 7.47
C ASP A 312 -3.62 -6.60 7.98
N PHE A 313 -3.17 -7.84 7.84
CA PHE A 313 -1.84 -8.29 8.29
C PHE A 313 -0.69 -7.52 7.65
N THR A 314 -0.91 -6.93 6.47
CA THR A 314 0.06 -6.15 5.71
C THR A 314 0.07 -4.67 6.12
N ASN A 315 -0.84 -4.25 7.02
CA ASN A 315 -1.01 -2.85 7.43
C ASN A 315 -1.23 -2.67 8.93
N ARG A 316 -0.81 -3.63 9.74
CA ARG A 316 -1.02 -3.60 11.18
C ARG A 316 0.31 -3.57 11.91
N ASP A 317 0.25 -3.21 13.17
CA ASP A 317 1.43 -3.18 14.01
C ASP A 317 1.81 -4.56 14.55
N ILE A 318 3.11 -4.72 14.85
CA ILE A 318 3.68 -6.03 15.13
C ILE A 318 4.48 -6.01 16.41
N THR A 319 4.25 -7.04 17.23
CA THR A 319 5.11 -7.33 18.39
C THR A 319 6.13 -8.40 18.00
N TYR A 320 7.41 -8.03 18.02
CA TYR A 320 8.53 -8.93 17.81
C TYR A 320 9.06 -9.43 19.14
N TYR A 321 9.35 -10.73 19.23
CA TYR A 321 9.93 -11.34 20.43
C TYR A 321 11.36 -11.76 20.14
N MET A 322 12.32 -10.92 20.55
CA MET A 322 13.73 -11.13 20.23
C MET A 322 14.64 -10.84 21.42
N GLY A 323 15.65 -11.71 21.58
CA GLY A 323 16.67 -11.57 22.62
C GLY A 323 16.18 -11.83 24.03
N TYR A 324 17.04 -11.56 25.00
CA TYR A 324 16.68 -11.59 26.43
C TYR A 324 16.50 -10.17 26.97
N THR A 325 15.87 -10.06 28.14
CA THR A 325 15.66 -8.78 28.84
C THR A 325 16.95 -8.00 29.16
N SER A 326 18.12 -8.63 29.06
CA SER A 326 19.43 -8.01 29.28
C SER A 326 20.17 -7.62 28.00
N ASP A 327 19.64 -8.00 26.84
CA ASP A 327 20.20 -7.66 25.54
C ASP A 327 19.72 -6.25 25.16
N ASN A 328 20.46 -5.52 24.31
CA ASN A 328 20.03 -4.25 23.75
C ASN A 328 19.53 -4.49 22.33
N LEU A 329 18.27 -4.12 22.06
CA LEU A 329 17.71 -4.19 20.72
C LEU A 329 17.98 -2.89 19.96
N PHE A 330 18.19 -3.03 18.66
CA PHE A 330 18.44 -1.96 17.69
C PHE A 330 18.03 -2.44 16.30
N ALA A 331 18.02 -1.53 15.33
CA ALA A 331 17.63 -1.81 13.96
C ALA A 331 18.69 -1.29 12.97
N GLY A 332 18.69 -1.85 11.77
CA GLY A 332 19.53 -1.48 10.63
C GLY A 332 19.24 -2.39 9.44
N ASN A 333 19.66 -2.00 8.23
CA ASN A 333 19.45 -2.76 7.01
C ASN A 333 20.45 -3.91 6.92
N PHE A 334 20.24 -4.97 7.71
CA PHE A 334 21.22 -6.05 7.84
C PHE A 334 21.11 -7.09 6.71
N ALA A 335 22.27 -7.54 6.21
CA ALA A 335 22.36 -8.70 5.34
C ALA A 335 23.53 -9.61 5.72
N PRO A 336 23.51 -10.92 5.45
CA PRO A 336 24.65 -11.81 5.69
C PRO A 336 25.82 -11.54 4.72
N SER A 337 27.07 -11.74 5.17
CA SER A 337 28.28 -11.56 4.33
C SER A 337 28.42 -12.52 3.15
N VAL A 338 27.62 -13.58 3.10
CA VAL A 338 27.57 -14.50 1.97
C VAL A 338 26.15 -14.50 1.45
N ASN A 339 25.97 -14.00 0.23
CA ASN A 339 24.68 -14.05 -0.46
C ASN A 339 24.15 -15.49 -0.45
N ILE A 340 23.09 -15.72 0.31
CA ILE A 340 22.29 -16.93 0.19
C ILE A 340 21.38 -16.71 -1.03
N PRO A 341 21.16 -17.73 -1.89
CA PRO A 341 20.30 -17.55 -3.06
C PRO A 341 18.91 -17.07 -2.64
N ALA A 342 18.61 -15.83 -3.05
CA ALA A 342 17.32 -15.20 -2.85
C ALA A 342 16.21 -16.05 -3.50
N THR A 343 15.30 -16.55 -2.69
CA THR A 343 13.91 -16.69 -3.17
C THR A 343 13.31 -15.28 -3.31
N PRO A 344 12.24 -15.08 -4.07
CA PRO A 344 11.62 -13.75 -4.16
C PRO A 344 11.21 -13.21 -2.77
N GLN A 345 10.86 -14.09 -1.83
CA GLN A 345 10.57 -13.78 -0.42
C GLN A 345 11.79 -13.95 0.51
N ASP A 346 13.00 -13.70 0.02
CA ASP A 346 14.22 -13.81 0.83
C ASP A 346 14.76 -12.45 1.22
N ASP A 347 14.25 -11.93 2.33
CA ASP A 347 14.65 -10.65 2.92
C ASP A 347 16.08 -10.68 3.48
N ARG A 348 16.83 -11.79 3.36
CA ARG A 348 18.26 -11.87 3.76
C ARG A 348 19.19 -11.12 2.80
N ILE A 349 18.73 -10.00 2.27
CA ILE A 349 19.45 -9.09 1.40
C ILE A 349 19.38 -7.68 1.99
N ALA A 350 20.24 -6.80 1.49
CA ALA A 350 20.17 -5.38 1.82
C ALA A 350 19.12 -4.72 0.91
N ASP A 351 17.85 -5.02 1.16
CA ASP A 351 16.67 -4.53 0.42
C ASP A 351 16.34 -3.07 0.71
N GLY A 352 16.88 -2.50 1.79
CA GLY A 352 16.62 -1.12 2.21
C GLY A 352 15.71 -1.03 3.43
N PHE A 353 15.04 -2.11 3.81
CA PHE A 353 14.28 -2.19 5.06
C PHE A 353 15.19 -2.56 6.23
N ASP A 354 14.95 -1.90 7.35
CA ASP A 354 15.60 -2.15 8.61
C ASP A 354 15.06 -3.42 9.26
N LYS A 355 15.98 -4.19 9.85
CA LYS A 355 15.72 -5.47 10.49
C LYS A 355 16.15 -5.42 11.95
N LEU A 356 15.50 -6.21 12.79
CA LEU A 356 15.79 -6.21 14.21
C LEU A 356 17.06 -7.01 14.56
N ALA A 357 17.86 -6.42 15.44
CA ALA A 357 19.05 -7.03 15.99
C ALA A 357 19.12 -6.85 17.52
N ALA A 358 19.86 -7.75 18.17
CA ALA A 358 20.09 -7.73 19.60
C ALA A 358 21.56 -7.99 19.93
N TYR A 359 22.12 -7.15 20.80
CA TYR A 359 23.45 -7.34 21.38
C TYR A 359 23.37 -7.57 22.88
N GLY A 360 23.89 -8.69 23.35
CA GLY A 360 23.95 -8.91 24.78
C GLY A 360 24.67 -10.16 25.21
N ARG A 361 24.58 -10.46 26.51
CA ARG A 361 25.50 -11.38 27.18
C ARG A 361 24.78 -12.58 27.78
N VAL A 362 25.22 -13.78 27.38
CA VAL A 362 24.80 -15.05 28.00
C VAL A 362 26.01 -15.72 28.64
N GLY A 363 25.91 -15.97 29.95
CA GLY A 363 27.02 -16.48 30.74
C GLY A 363 28.23 -15.53 30.68
N THR A 364 29.31 -15.97 30.04
CA THR A 364 30.53 -15.16 29.86
C THR A 364 30.69 -14.61 28.44
N GLN A 365 29.80 -14.93 27.52
CA GLN A 365 29.94 -14.62 26.09
C GLN A 365 28.98 -13.51 25.69
N TRP A 366 29.50 -12.54 24.96
CA TRP A 366 28.70 -11.55 24.23
C TRP A 366 28.34 -12.15 22.87
N ARG A 367 27.15 -11.82 22.36
CA ARG A 367 26.65 -12.35 21.09
C ARG A 367 25.78 -11.34 20.38
N TRP A 368 25.80 -11.44 19.06
CA TRP A 368 24.88 -10.78 18.14
C TRP A 368 23.79 -11.78 17.77
N LEU A 369 22.55 -11.31 17.79
CA LEU A 369 21.40 -11.95 17.18
C LEU A 369 20.86 -10.96 16.13
N VAL A 370 20.68 -11.38 14.89
CA VAL A 370 20.11 -10.54 13.81
C VAL A 370 19.12 -11.39 13.04
N ASP A 371 17.87 -10.95 13.01
CA ASP A 371 16.78 -11.54 12.24
C ASP A 371 16.92 -11.05 10.80
N VAL A 372 17.69 -11.76 9.99
CA VAL A 372 18.05 -11.29 8.64
C VAL A 372 16.96 -11.60 7.63
N ASN A 373 16.06 -12.54 7.90
CA ASN A 373 14.93 -12.85 7.04
C ASN A 373 13.63 -12.18 7.48
N ASN A 374 13.70 -11.26 8.46
CA ASN A 374 12.59 -10.46 8.97
C ASN A 374 11.36 -11.29 9.33
N ASP A 375 11.52 -12.53 9.83
CA ASP A 375 10.38 -13.41 10.14
C ASP A 375 9.87 -13.26 11.59
N GLY A 376 10.53 -12.39 12.35
CA GLY A 376 10.25 -12.11 13.75
C GLY A 376 10.80 -13.15 14.73
N ALA A 377 11.59 -14.11 14.25
CA ALA A 377 12.21 -15.15 15.04
C ALA A 377 13.72 -15.27 14.75
N ILE A 378 14.47 -15.76 15.73
CA ILE A 378 15.89 -16.08 15.54
C ILE A 378 16.06 -17.57 15.34
N THR A 379 16.32 -17.96 14.09
CA THR A 379 16.53 -19.35 13.65
C THR A 379 18.03 -19.62 13.42
N PRO A 380 18.71 -20.37 14.32
CA PRO A 380 20.14 -20.65 14.16
C PRO A 380 20.47 -21.35 12.83
N GLY A 381 21.35 -20.73 12.04
CA GLY A 381 21.78 -21.25 10.74
C GLY A 381 21.00 -20.70 9.54
N VAL A 382 19.90 -19.99 9.79
CA VAL A 382 19.26 -19.07 8.85
C VAL A 382 19.69 -17.65 9.22
N ASP A 383 19.49 -17.31 10.49
CA ASP A 383 19.80 -16.02 11.09
C ASP A 383 21.21 -15.92 11.65
N ILE A 384 21.65 -14.68 11.82
CA ILE A 384 22.94 -14.41 12.44
C ILE A 384 22.79 -14.58 13.94
N ALA A 385 23.35 -15.67 14.46
CA ALA A 385 23.48 -15.91 15.89
C ALA A 385 24.94 -16.24 16.23
N VAL A 386 25.76 -15.20 16.40
CA VAL A 386 27.23 -15.34 16.51
C VAL A 386 27.76 -14.81 17.83
N VAL A 387 28.73 -15.52 18.41
CA VAL A 387 29.49 -15.05 19.57
C VAL A 387 30.50 -14.01 19.12
N ASP A 388 30.51 -12.86 19.79
CA ASP A 388 31.51 -11.83 19.57
C ASP A 388 32.79 -12.14 20.38
N PRO A 389 33.91 -12.47 19.71
CA PRO A 389 35.15 -12.80 20.39
C PRO A 389 35.82 -11.59 21.08
N ALA A 390 35.51 -10.36 20.68
CA ALA A 390 36.02 -9.16 21.32
C ALA A 390 35.40 -8.96 22.71
N GLY A 391 34.17 -9.44 22.92
CA GLY A 391 33.52 -9.51 24.24
C GLY A 391 33.35 -8.14 24.91
N ILE A 392 33.08 -7.10 24.11
CA ILE A 392 33.01 -5.71 24.55
C ILE A 392 31.68 -5.45 25.25
N ASN A 393 31.72 -4.81 26.42
CA ASN A 393 30.52 -4.32 27.08
C ASN A 393 30.24 -2.88 26.63
N GLY A 394 29.16 -2.66 25.89
CA GLY A 394 28.79 -1.36 25.37
C GLY A 394 27.39 -1.35 24.76
N LEU A 395 27.02 -0.22 24.18
CA LEU A 395 25.76 -0.01 23.49
C LEU A 395 25.95 -0.27 21.98
N PRO A 396 25.08 -1.06 21.34
CA PRO A 396 25.19 -1.36 19.92
C PRO A 396 24.71 -0.18 19.05
N VAL A 397 25.20 -0.14 17.82
CA VAL A 397 24.69 0.69 16.72
C VAL A 397 24.76 -0.10 15.41
N ALA A 398 23.90 0.23 14.45
CA ALA A 398 23.98 -0.23 13.07
C ALA A 398 24.44 0.92 12.16
N GLY A 399 25.14 0.60 11.09
CA GLY A 399 25.47 1.57 10.05
C GLY A 399 26.49 1.06 9.05
N ASN A 400 26.72 1.83 8.00
CA ASN A 400 27.70 1.54 6.95
C ASN A 400 29.13 1.88 7.43
N PHE A 401 29.80 0.87 7.96
CA PHE A 401 31.14 0.94 8.52
C PHE A 401 32.21 0.26 7.64
N ASP A 402 31.88 -0.42 6.56
CA ASP A 402 32.86 -0.91 5.59
C ASP A 402 33.01 0.02 4.36
N GLY A 403 32.06 0.94 4.17
CA GLY A 403 31.98 1.89 3.05
C GLY A 403 31.23 1.36 1.83
N ASN A 404 30.47 0.27 1.96
CA ASN A 404 29.69 -0.38 0.92
C ASN A 404 28.23 -0.46 1.37
N ALA A 405 27.38 0.46 0.90
CA ALA A 405 25.96 0.43 1.28
C ALA A 405 25.19 -0.75 0.65
N ALA A 406 25.75 -1.43 -0.34
CA ALA A 406 25.05 -2.46 -1.11
C ALA A 406 25.01 -3.85 -0.43
N ASN A 407 25.81 -4.08 0.61
CA ASN A 407 25.76 -5.28 1.46
C ASN A 407 25.03 -5.03 2.78
N GLY A 408 24.43 -3.85 2.96
CA GLY A 408 23.68 -3.52 4.17
C GLY A 408 24.59 -3.02 5.29
N ASP A 409 24.00 -2.83 6.45
CA ASP A 409 24.66 -2.25 7.62
C ASP A 409 25.53 -3.27 8.37
N GLU A 410 26.66 -2.77 8.90
CA GLU A 410 27.48 -3.47 9.88
C GLU A 410 27.07 -3.12 11.31
N VAL A 411 27.63 -3.87 12.26
CA VAL A 411 27.42 -3.65 13.70
C VAL A 411 28.59 -2.91 14.35
N GLY A 412 28.26 -2.00 15.27
CA GLY A 412 29.23 -1.29 16.09
C GLY A 412 28.89 -1.36 17.59
N VAL A 413 29.89 -1.16 18.45
CA VAL A 413 29.72 -1.09 19.91
C VAL A 413 30.45 0.11 20.48
N PHE A 414 29.74 0.91 21.26
CA PHE A 414 30.29 2.03 22.01
C PHE A 414 30.38 1.73 23.51
N THR A 415 31.59 1.81 24.06
CA THR A 415 31.88 1.53 25.49
C THR A 415 31.61 2.72 26.42
N GLY A 416 31.23 3.88 25.88
CA GLY A 416 31.20 5.16 26.59
C GLY A 416 32.46 6.00 26.39
N THR A 417 33.58 5.39 25.98
CA THR A 417 34.85 6.11 25.70
C THR A 417 35.55 5.66 24.43
N THR A 418 35.11 4.57 23.82
CA THR A 418 35.73 3.97 22.64
C THR A 418 34.67 3.31 21.79
N TRP A 419 34.71 3.56 20.50
CA TRP A 419 33.92 2.88 19.47
C TRP A 419 34.70 1.69 18.90
N TYR A 420 33.98 0.62 18.58
CA TYR A 420 34.47 -0.54 17.85
C TYR A 420 33.46 -0.87 16.77
N PHE A 421 33.92 -1.19 15.57
CA PHE A 421 33.10 -1.48 14.41
C PHE A 421 33.49 -2.85 13.84
N ASP A 422 32.51 -3.59 13.36
CA ASP A 422 32.73 -4.58 12.31
C ASP A 422 33.08 -3.82 11.02
N THR A 423 34.21 -4.13 10.42
CA THR A 423 34.68 -3.48 9.18
C THR A 423 34.82 -4.47 8.02
N ASN A 424 34.33 -5.70 8.22
CA ASN A 424 34.48 -6.79 7.28
C ASN A 424 33.20 -7.62 7.06
N HIS A 425 32.08 -7.17 7.64
CA HIS A 425 30.73 -7.73 7.49
C HIS A 425 30.56 -9.14 8.06
N ASP A 426 31.34 -9.53 9.07
CA ASP A 426 31.23 -10.86 9.69
C ASP A 426 30.42 -10.91 11.00
N PHE A 427 29.75 -9.79 11.32
CA PHE A 427 28.98 -9.53 12.53
C PHE A 427 29.81 -9.72 13.80
N LYS A 428 31.07 -9.26 13.78
CA LYS A 428 31.95 -9.23 14.95
C LYS A 428 32.77 -7.94 14.91
N VAL A 429 32.83 -7.23 16.05
CA VAL A 429 33.59 -5.98 16.08
C VAL A 429 35.10 -6.22 16.07
N ASP A 430 35.81 -5.41 15.27
CA ASP A 430 37.26 -5.49 15.13
C ASP A 430 37.95 -4.65 16.22
N LEU A 431 38.80 -5.27 17.06
CA LEU A 431 39.58 -4.50 18.05
C LEU A 431 40.51 -3.46 17.42
N ALA A 432 40.88 -3.63 16.14
CA ALA A 432 41.73 -2.72 15.39
C ALA A 432 40.97 -1.48 14.86
N SER A 433 39.63 -1.51 14.80
CA SER A 433 38.80 -0.37 14.39
C SER A 433 38.55 0.63 15.53
N ALA A 434 39.21 0.44 16.68
CA ALA A 434 39.00 1.23 17.88
C ALA A 434 39.21 2.74 17.66
N VAL A 435 38.15 3.52 17.86
CA VAL A 435 38.20 5.00 17.84
C VAL A 435 38.00 5.52 19.26
N ALA A 436 39.03 6.15 19.82
CA ALA A 436 38.94 6.79 21.13
C ALA A 436 38.01 8.00 21.06
N TRP A 437 37.12 8.13 22.04
CA TRP A 437 36.06 9.12 22.05
C TRP A 437 36.08 9.93 23.34
N SER A 438 36.05 11.26 23.20
CA SER A 438 36.19 12.19 24.34
C SER A 438 34.85 12.58 24.96
N GLN A 439 33.74 12.34 24.26
CA GLN A 439 32.40 12.78 24.67
C GLN A 439 31.58 11.58 25.15
N ASN A 440 31.59 11.29 26.45
CA ASN A 440 30.75 10.23 26.98
C ASN A 440 29.26 10.54 26.71
N GLY A 441 28.42 9.52 26.53
CA GLY A 441 26.98 9.71 26.28
C GLY A 441 26.33 8.47 25.71
N TYR A 442 25.09 8.61 25.25
CA TYR A 442 24.41 7.60 24.44
C TYR A 442 24.87 7.74 22.98
N PRO A 443 25.26 6.63 22.32
CA PRO A 443 25.71 6.66 20.94
C PRO A 443 24.54 6.85 19.98
N VAL A 444 24.82 7.47 18.83
CA VAL A 444 23.96 7.50 17.65
C VAL A 444 24.84 7.71 16.43
N VAL A 445 24.45 7.18 15.27
CA VAL A 445 25.19 7.27 14.01
C VAL A 445 24.24 7.61 12.87
N GLY A 446 24.79 8.17 11.80
CA GLY A 446 24.07 8.55 10.58
C GLY A 446 24.87 9.55 9.76
N ASN A 447 24.45 9.82 8.53
CA ASN A 447 25.04 10.80 7.62
C ASN A 447 24.59 12.23 7.98
N TYR A 448 25.38 12.95 8.79
CA TYR A 448 25.06 14.31 9.23
C TYR A 448 25.76 15.40 8.42
N ASP A 449 26.79 15.05 7.65
CA ASP A 449 27.60 15.96 6.85
C ASP A 449 27.27 15.97 5.35
N GLY A 450 26.34 15.10 4.93
CA GLY A 450 25.86 14.94 3.56
C GLY A 450 26.82 14.19 2.64
N VAL A 451 27.84 13.53 3.20
CA VAL A 451 28.76 12.65 2.48
C VAL A 451 28.38 11.21 2.78
N ALA A 452 28.29 10.38 1.74
CA ALA A 452 27.94 8.97 1.89
C ALA A 452 28.81 8.24 2.95
N GLY A 453 28.14 7.57 3.88
CA GLY A 453 28.72 6.87 5.02
C GLY A 453 28.32 7.52 6.35
N ASP A 454 28.43 6.77 7.44
CA ASP A 454 27.92 7.25 8.74
C ASP A 454 28.96 8.02 9.56
N ASP A 455 28.49 9.14 10.10
CA ASP A 455 29.15 9.95 11.10
C ASP A 455 28.90 9.41 12.51
N LEU A 456 29.77 9.78 13.44
CA LEU A 456 29.67 9.36 14.84
C LEU A 456 29.13 10.49 15.69
N ALA A 457 28.13 10.18 16.52
CA ALA A 457 27.61 11.13 17.47
C ALA A 457 27.35 10.54 18.86
N THR A 458 27.36 11.42 19.86
CA THR A 458 26.92 11.08 21.22
C THR A 458 26.03 12.17 21.77
N TYR A 459 25.04 11.75 22.55
CA TYR A 459 24.15 12.64 23.29
C TYR A 459 24.36 12.52 24.78
N LYS A 460 24.61 13.65 25.44
CA LYS A 460 24.70 13.75 26.90
C LYS A 460 24.39 15.15 27.37
N ASP A 461 23.68 15.25 28.50
CA ASP A 461 23.41 16.53 29.18
C ASP A 461 22.86 17.60 28.21
N ASN A 462 21.87 17.22 27.38
CA ASN A 462 21.23 18.04 26.35
C ASN A 462 22.14 18.50 25.22
N THR A 463 23.27 17.85 25.00
CA THR A 463 24.24 18.23 23.97
C THR A 463 24.53 17.05 23.07
N PHE A 464 24.36 17.26 21.76
CA PHE A 464 24.91 16.39 20.73
C PHE A 464 26.35 16.79 20.46
N SER A 465 27.23 15.80 20.32
CA SER A 465 28.61 15.96 19.85
C SER A 465 28.85 15.05 18.67
N ILE A 466 29.14 15.63 17.51
CA ILE A 466 29.24 14.95 16.22
C ILE A 466 30.68 15.02 15.69
N SER A 467 31.19 13.90 15.18
CA SER A 467 32.41 13.77 14.38
C SER A 467 32.03 13.41 12.96
N PHE A 468 32.52 14.16 11.98
CA PHE A 468 32.36 13.82 10.58
C PHE A 468 33.33 12.70 10.19
N GLY A 469 32.77 11.59 9.75
CA GLY A 469 33.42 10.30 9.60
C GLY A 469 33.87 9.65 10.91
N ARG A 470 34.47 8.47 10.76
CA ARG A 470 34.86 7.59 11.88
C ARG A 470 36.22 7.96 12.48
N ASN A 471 36.27 9.11 13.14
CA ASN A 471 37.47 9.61 13.82
C ASN A 471 37.18 10.20 15.21
N SER A 472 38.19 10.76 15.87
CA SER A 472 38.10 11.23 17.27
C SER A 472 37.94 12.75 17.41
N SER A 473 37.84 13.48 16.30
CA SER A 473 37.64 14.92 16.26
C SER A 473 36.16 15.26 16.36
N ILE A 474 35.79 16.13 17.29
CA ILE A 474 34.41 16.63 17.36
C ILE A 474 34.31 17.86 16.45
N ASP A 475 33.55 17.73 15.37
CA ASP A 475 33.38 18.76 14.35
C ASP A 475 32.22 19.71 14.69
N ARG A 476 31.14 19.19 15.28
CA ARG A 476 29.96 19.97 15.66
C ARG A 476 29.47 19.59 17.04
N THR A 477 28.95 20.59 17.74
CA THR A 477 28.22 20.40 18.99
C THR A 477 27.05 21.35 19.00
N PHE A 478 25.88 20.90 19.45
CA PHE A 478 24.74 21.78 19.68
C PHE A 478 23.88 21.26 20.82
N ARG A 479 23.15 22.18 21.47
CA ARG A 479 22.20 21.87 22.52
C ARG A 479 20.83 21.61 21.92
N PHE A 480 20.24 20.47 22.28
CA PHE A 480 18.87 20.07 21.97
C PHE A 480 18.34 19.12 23.06
N GLY A 481 17.06 19.23 23.40
CA GLY A 481 16.40 18.37 24.37
C GLY A 481 15.95 19.06 25.65
N PHE A 482 15.62 18.22 26.64
CA PHE A 482 14.77 18.58 27.78
C PHE A 482 15.50 18.33 29.11
N PRO A 483 15.10 18.95 30.22
CA PRO A 483 15.79 18.83 31.51
C PRO A 483 15.53 17.47 32.21
N THR A 484 15.67 16.36 31.49
CA THR A 484 15.44 14.99 31.91
C THR A 484 16.63 14.11 31.53
N PRO A 485 17.15 13.26 32.43
CA PRO A 485 18.36 12.49 32.16
C PRO A 485 18.11 11.22 31.31
N ASN A 486 16.85 10.88 31.03
CA ASN A 486 16.47 9.60 30.41
C ASN A 486 16.25 9.67 28.90
N ASN A 487 16.50 10.82 28.27
CA ASN A 487 16.30 10.96 26.83
C ASN A 487 17.27 10.04 26.09
N ARG A 488 16.84 9.51 24.96
CA ARG A 488 17.67 8.64 24.10
C ARG A 488 17.78 9.27 22.71
N PRO A 489 19.01 9.42 22.17
CA PRO A 489 19.16 9.89 20.80
C PRO A 489 18.68 8.81 19.83
N VAL A 490 18.12 9.26 18.72
CA VAL A 490 17.72 8.43 17.59
C VAL A 490 18.11 9.14 16.30
N SER A 491 18.32 8.38 15.24
CA SER A 491 18.73 8.89 13.93
C SER A 491 18.19 8.00 12.83
N ALA A 492 17.66 8.61 11.79
CA ALA A 492 17.26 7.99 10.54
C ALA A 492 16.86 9.10 9.55
N ASP A 493 16.84 8.83 8.25
CA ASP A 493 16.38 9.77 7.21
C ASP A 493 14.84 9.82 7.15
N MET A 494 14.21 10.75 7.89
CA MET A 494 12.74 10.82 8.00
C MET A 494 12.08 11.50 6.80
N ASP A 495 12.82 12.23 5.97
CA ASP A 495 12.27 12.94 4.80
C ASP A 495 12.76 12.41 3.44
N GLN A 496 13.53 11.32 3.47
CA GLN A 496 14.13 10.65 2.33
C GLN A 496 14.92 11.62 1.44
N ASP A 497 15.75 12.46 2.06
CA ASP A 497 16.63 13.39 1.35
C ASP A 497 18.09 12.90 1.24
N GLY A 498 18.40 11.76 1.86
CA GLY A 498 19.71 11.13 1.91
C GLY A 498 20.60 11.61 3.05
N ASN A 499 20.14 12.53 3.90
CA ASN A 499 20.82 12.94 5.13
C ASN A 499 20.03 12.41 6.33
N ASP A 500 20.73 11.83 7.30
CA ASP A 500 20.06 11.35 8.50
C ASP A 500 19.64 12.51 9.41
N ASP A 501 18.42 12.40 9.91
CA ASP A 501 17.85 13.29 10.89
C ASP A 501 18.28 12.91 12.30
N LEU A 502 18.21 13.84 13.25
CA LEU A 502 18.51 13.56 14.66
C LEU A 502 17.33 13.89 15.54
N GLY A 503 17.03 12.97 16.45
CA GLY A 503 15.92 13.14 17.37
C GLY A 503 16.22 12.70 18.78
N LEU A 504 15.20 12.89 19.62
CA LEU A 504 15.19 12.42 21.00
C LEU A 504 13.88 11.69 21.28
N PHE A 505 14.01 10.45 21.75
CA PHE A 505 12.97 9.75 22.49
C PHE A 505 12.98 10.24 23.94
N VAL A 506 11.81 10.64 24.43
CA VAL A 506 11.59 11.28 25.72
C VAL A 506 10.54 10.47 26.50
N PRO A 507 10.95 9.56 27.40
CA PRO A 507 10.03 8.63 28.04
C PRO A 507 9.11 9.26 29.10
N ASN A 508 9.47 10.41 29.69
CA ASN A 508 8.86 10.88 30.94
C ASN A 508 8.39 12.34 30.88
N ARG A 509 7.38 12.67 30.06
CA ARG A 509 6.82 14.03 30.05
C ARG A 509 5.30 14.08 30.16
N ALA A 510 4.84 14.79 31.20
CA ALA A 510 3.46 15.19 31.39
C ALA A 510 3.24 16.57 30.73
N GLY A 511 2.69 16.59 29.52
CA GLY A 511 2.33 17.83 28.81
C GLY A 511 0.99 17.75 28.10
N VAL A 512 0.63 16.55 27.64
CA VAL A 512 -0.59 16.20 26.91
C VAL A 512 -1.01 14.80 27.31
N SER A 513 -2.32 14.53 27.30
CA SER A 513 -2.90 13.21 27.58
C SER A 513 -2.86 12.37 26.30
N PRO A 514 -2.55 11.06 26.37
CA PRO A 514 -2.26 10.27 27.56
C PRO A 514 -0.89 10.58 28.19
N GLU A 515 -0.82 10.67 29.52
CA GLU A 515 0.44 10.93 30.25
C GLU A 515 1.39 9.73 30.29
N GLU A 516 0.94 8.57 29.79
CA GLU A 516 1.65 7.30 29.82
C GLU A 516 2.52 7.10 28.56
N ASP A 517 2.25 7.87 27.50
CA ASP A 517 2.93 7.75 26.23
C ASP A 517 4.28 8.47 26.23
N ALA A 518 5.28 7.85 25.61
CA ALA A 518 6.54 8.50 25.34
C ALA A 518 6.43 9.46 24.14
N GLU A 519 7.29 10.49 24.13
CA GLU A 519 7.32 11.52 23.09
C GLU A 519 8.59 11.43 22.26
N TRP A 520 8.47 11.70 20.97
CA TRP A 520 9.58 11.76 20.02
C TRP A 520 9.66 13.16 19.42
N TYR A 521 10.87 13.73 19.43
CA TYR A 521 11.15 15.02 18.82
C TYR A 521 12.28 14.85 17.82
N ILE A 522 11.96 14.85 16.53
CA ILE A 522 12.93 14.66 15.45
C ILE A 522 13.20 15.98 14.75
N LEU A 523 14.47 16.35 14.65
CA LEU A 523 14.94 17.49 13.88
C LEU A 523 15.20 17.03 12.45
N VAL A 524 14.41 17.53 11.50
CA VAL A 524 14.47 17.08 10.10
C VAL A 524 15.36 18.00 9.27
N SER A 525 16.24 17.42 8.47
CA SER A 525 17.26 18.04 7.64
C SER A 525 16.63 18.99 6.59
N GLY A 526 15.58 18.55 5.89
CA GLY A 526 14.74 19.38 5.02
C GLY A 526 15.32 19.64 3.64
N GLY A 527 16.03 18.67 3.05
CA GLY A 527 16.77 18.83 1.79
C GLY A 527 18.17 19.42 1.95
N SER A 528 18.68 19.51 3.18
CA SER A 528 19.96 20.11 3.53
C SER A 528 20.48 19.55 4.84
N ARG A 529 21.80 19.53 5.02
CA ARG A 529 22.44 18.93 6.20
C ARG A 529 21.90 19.53 7.50
N LEU A 530 21.54 18.67 8.45
CA LEU A 530 20.98 19.10 9.73
C LEU A 530 21.89 20.11 10.46
N VAL A 531 23.20 19.91 10.39
CA VAL A 531 24.21 20.78 11.02
C VAL A 531 24.21 22.23 10.51
N ASP A 532 23.61 22.50 9.35
CA ASP A 532 23.48 23.85 8.81
C ASP A 532 22.39 24.67 9.52
N ARG A 533 21.51 24.02 10.31
CA ARG A 533 20.51 24.68 11.17
C ARG A 533 21.10 25.19 12.50
N ILE A 534 22.35 24.86 12.81
CA ILE A 534 23.00 25.27 14.06
C ILE A 534 23.22 26.79 14.08
N HIS A 535 22.72 27.44 15.12
CA HIS A 535 22.95 28.87 15.37
C HIS A 535 23.23 29.13 16.85
N ALA A 536 23.71 30.32 17.19
CA ALA A 536 24.00 30.68 18.58
C ALA A 536 22.71 31.06 19.32
N ASP A 537 22.45 30.43 20.48
CA ASP A 537 21.31 30.77 21.34
C ASP A 537 21.36 32.26 21.71
N PRO A 538 20.30 33.04 21.49
CA PRO A 538 20.26 34.47 21.83
C PRO A 538 20.53 34.79 23.31
N ILE A 539 20.39 33.82 24.23
CA ILE A 539 20.53 34.00 25.68
C ILE A 539 21.99 33.85 26.13
N ASP A 540 22.66 32.76 25.74
CA ASP A 540 23.99 32.40 26.25
C ASP A 540 25.05 32.17 25.16
N GLY A 541 24.65 32.22 23.88
CA GLY A 541 25.52 32.02 22.73
C GLY A 541 25.95 30.56 22.50
N VAL A 542 25.42 29.61 23.27
CA VAL A 542 25.68 28.18 23.06
C VAL A 542 25.04 27.76 21.74
N PRO A 543 25.72 26.96 20.89
CA PRO A 543 25.11 26.47 19.67
C PRO A 543 23.85 25.64 19.95
N VAL A 544 22.77 25.90 19.22
CA VAL A 544 21.47 25.23 19.34
C VAL A 544 20.90 24.96 17.95
N ILE A 545 19.97 24.01 17.87
CA ILE A 545 19.01 23.90 16.77
C ILE A 545 17.63 24.12 17.39
N ASP A 546 16.88 25.06 16.81
CA ASP A 546 15.50 25.30 17.22
C ASP A 546 14.59 24.21 16.65
N TYR A 547 13.70 23.69 17.49
CA TYR A 547 12.66 22.76 17.09
C TYR A 547 11.48 23.54 16.46
N THR A 548 11.24 23.31 15.18
CA THR A 548 10.27 24.01 14.34
C THR A 548 9.35 22.99 13.66
N PRO A 549 8.28 22.53 14.34
CA PRO A 549 7.35 21.56 13.76
C PRO A 549 6.41 22.21 12.75
N VAL A 550 5.71 21.40 11.98
CA VAL A 550 4.62 21.84 11.08
C VAL A 550 3.58 22.65 11.88
N PRO A 551 3.14 23.84 11.41
CA PRO A 551 3.36 24.45 10.09
C PRO A 551 4.54 25.43 10.01
N PHE A 552 5.37 25.53 11.05
CA PHE A 552 6.47 26.51 11.12
C PHE A 552 7.79 26.00 10.53
N GLY A 553 7.93 24.69 10.41
CA GLY A 553 9.04 24.01 9.76
C GLY A 553 8.66 22.56 9.45
N ASN A 554 9.67 21.71 9.33
CA ASN A 554 9.57 20.30 8.94
C ASN A 554 9.85 19.31 10.09
N ASP A 555 10.08 19.78 11.31
CA ASP A 555 10.37 18.89 12.43
C ASP A 555 9.15 18.06 12.84
N ILE A 556 9.42 16.84 13.31
CA ILE A 556 8.40 15.82 13.56
C ILE A 556 8.21 15.63 15.06
N TYR A 557 6.95 15.56 15.48
CA TYR A 557 6.52 15.19 16.84
C TYR A 557 5.68 13.93 16.75
N ILE A 558 6.02 12.89 17.52
CA ILE A 558 5.27 11.64 17.59
C ILE A 558 5.00 11.30 19.05
N GLN A 559 3.84 10.72 19.34
CA GLN A 559 3.53 10.10 20.62
C GLN A 559 3.37 8.60 20.38
N TYR A 560 4.29 7.81 20.92
CA TYR A 560 4.27 6.36 20.75
C TYR A 560 5.19 5.67 21.77
N GLY A 561 4.74 4.53 22.27
CA GLY A 561 5.44 3.73 23.28
C GLY A 561 5.25 4.27 24.70
N ASP A 562 6.05 3.79 25.65
CA ASP A 562 5.86 4.12 27.08
C ASP A 562 7.16 4.55 27.79
N GLN A 563 7.00 4.97 29.05
CA GLN A 563 8.09 5.42 29.92
C GLN A 563 9.15 4.35 30.30
N PHE A 564 8.87 3.07 30.06
CA PHE A 564 9.74 1.95 30.40
C PHE A 564 10.49 1.40 29.18
N GLY A 565 9.97 1.66 27.98
CA GLY A 565 10.57 1.29 26.71
C GLY A 565 11.86 2.03 26.40
N LEU A 566 12.65 1.43 25.50
CA LEU A 566 13.78 2.05 24.82
C LEU A 566 13.44 2.19 23.33
N PRO A 567 13.93 3.24 22.65
CA PRO A 567 13.51 3.51 21.29
C PRO A 567 14.10 2.50 20.31
N ILE A 568 13.30 2.18 19.30
CA ILE A 568 13.71 1.60 18.03
C ILE A 568 13.21 2.57 16.94
N LEU A 569 14.05 2.86 15.97
CA LEU A 569 13.72 3.67 14.81
C LEU A 569 14.35 2.98 13.61
N GLY A 570 13.57 2.82 12.55
CA GLY A 570 13.99 2.19 11.31
C GLY A 570 12.80 2.07 10.37
N ASN A 571 13.04 1.83 9.08
CA ASN A 571 11.99 1.60 8.08
C ASN A 571 11.67 0.10 8.03
N PHE A 572 10.50 -0.29 8.49
CA PHE A 572 10.11 -1.67 8.71
C PHE A 572 9.04 -2.14 7.75
N ASP A 573 9.32 -3.26 7.09
CA ASP A 573 8.32 -4.05 6.38
C ASP A 573 7.78 -5.13 7.36
N PRO A 574 6.46 -5.43 7.39
CA PRO A 574 5.95 -6.53 8.18
C PRO A 574 6.61 -7.86 7.78
N PRO A 575 6.69 -8.84 8.68
CA PRO A 575 7.35 -10.09 8.42
C PRO A 575 6.82 -10.82 7.19
N VAL A 576 7.74 -11.36 6.41
CA VAL A 576 7.46 -12.45 5.48
C VAL A 576 7.06 -13.69 6.28
N THR A 577 5.78 -13.84 6.59
CA THR A 577 5.28 -15.19 6.87
C THR A 577 5.62 -16.05 5.67
N PRO A 578 6.38 -17.16 5.79
CA PRO A 578 6.53 -18.11 4.71
C PRO A 578 5.15 -18.73 4.43
N GLY A 579 4.34 -18.08 3.58
CA GLY A 579 2.92 -18.42 3.48
C GLY A 579 1.95 -17.40 2.90
N GLY A 580 2.38 -16.25 2.35
CA GLY A 580 1.47 -15.34 1.63
C GLY A 580 1.01 -15.84 0.25
N SER A 581 1.80 -16.70 -0.40
CA SER A 581 1.45 -17.32 -1.70
C SER A 581 2.22 -18.61 -1.95
N THR A 582 2.04 -19.61 -1.10
CA THR A 582 2.10 -21.01 -1.53
C THR A 582 1.16 -21.80 -0.65
N SER A 583 0.44 -22.76 -1.21
CA SER A 583 -0.34 -23.73 -0.46
C SER A 583 0.56 -24.49 0.51
N VAL A 584 0.77 -23.96 1.71
CA VAL A 584 1.28 -24.72 2.84
C VAL A 584 0.12 -25.62 3.25
N SER A 585 0.13 -26.83 2.69
CA SER A 585 -0.64 -27.93 3.22
C SER A 585 -0.26 -28.06 4.70
N PHE A 586 -1.11 -27.61 5.62
CA PHE A 586 -1.08 -28.03 7.03
C PHE A 586 -1.67 -29.43 7.05
N PRO A 587 -0.87 -30.49 6.85
CA PRO A 587 -1.46 -31.78 6.54
C PRO A 587 -2.31 -32.27 7.73
N SER A 588 -1.98 -31.85 8.95
CA SER A 588 -2.68 -32.25 10.19
C SER A 588 -3.85 -31.34 10.60
N SER A 589 -4.12 -30.25 9.87
CA SER A 589 -5.24 -29.35 10.13
C SER A 589 -6.29 -29.45 9.04
N ASN A 590 -7.56 -29.32 9.39
CA ASN A 590 -8.63 -29.35 8.41
C ASN A 590 -8.55 -28.04 7.57
N PRO A 591 -8.34 -28.13 6.25
CA PRO A 591 -8.18 -26.96 5.39
C PRO A 591 -9.47 -26.15 5.23
N HIS A 592 -10.63 -26.78 5.45
CA HIS A 592 -11.93 -26.11 5.37
C HIS A 592 -12.32 -25.43 6.68
N ASN A 593 -12.16 -26.14 7.80
CA ASN A 593 -12.48 -25.63 9.13
C ASN A 593 -11.62 -26.33 10.19
N PRO A 594 -10.58 -25.67 10.75
CA PRO A 594 -9.65 -26.28 11.70
C PRO A 594 -10.29 -26.89 12.95
N LEU A 595 -11.50 -26.45 13.32
CA LEU A 595 -12.23 -26.94 14.49
C LEU A 595 -13.06 -28.22 14.22
N ASP A 596 -13.28 -28.55 12.94
CA ASP A 596 -13.92 -29.80 12.49
C ASP A 596 -12.82 -30.86 12.26
N VAL A 597 -12.43 -31.53 13.34
CA VAL A 597 -11.32 -32.48 13.37
C VAL A 597 -11.67 -33.74 12.58
N ASN A 598 -12.92 -34.19 12.62
CA ASN A 598 -13.34 -35.42 11.94
C ASN A 598 -13.76 -35.21 10.47
N ASN A 599 -13.88 -33.95 10.04
CA ASN A 599 -14.29 -33.49 8.71
C ASN A 599 -15.67 -34.03 8.30
N ASP A 600 -16.63 -34.03 9.23
CA ASP A 600 -18.03 -34.38 8.98
C ASP A 600 -18.93 -33.18 8.63
N GLY A 601 -18.38 -31.96 8.71
CA GLY A 601 -19.03 -30.70 8.38
C GLY A 601 -19.60 -29.95 9.59
N ASP A 602 -19.61 -30.54 10.78
CA ASP A 602 -20.16 -29.95 12.00
C ASP A 602 -19.11 -29.89 13.12
N ILE A 603 -18.88 -28.71 13.72
CA ILE A 603 -18.05 -28.63 14.94
C ILE A 603 -18.87 -29.18 16.11
N SER A 604 -18.50 -30.34 16.62
CA SER A 604 -19.23 -31.01 17.71
C SER A 604 -18.30 -31.49 18.83
N PRO A 605 -18.85 -31.97 19.97
CA PRO A 605 -18.02 -32.52 21.04
C PRO A 605 -17.14 -33.71 20.62
N ILE A 606 -17.41 -34.34 19.46
CA ILE A 606 -16.57 -35.42 18.94
C ILE A 606 -15.18 -34.91 18.53
N ASP A 607 -15.09 -33.68 18.02
CA ASP A 607 -13.85 -33.08 17.52
C ASP A 607 -12.89 -32.84 18.68
N ALA A 608 -13.38 -32.27 19.77
CA ALA A 608 -12.62 -32.12 21.01
C ALA A 608 -12.20 -33.49 21.58
N LEU A 609 -13.08 -34.51 21.51
CA LEU A 609 -12.77 -35.83 22.04
C LEU A 609 -11.66 -36.54 21.26
N LEU A 610 -11.56 -36.31 19.95
CA LEU A 610 -10.49 -36.88 19.10
C LEU A 610 -9.12 -36.32 19.50
N VAL A 611 -9.02 -35.00 19.70
CA VAL A 611 -7.78 -34.34 20.15
C VAL A 611 -7.42 -34.76 21.59
N ILE A 612 -8.39 -34.82 22.50
CA ILE A 612 -8.19 -35.31 23.87
C ILE A 612 -7.67 -36.75 23.89
N ASN A 613 -8.22 -37.63 23.07
CA ASN A 613 -7.79 -39.03 22.99
C ASN A 613 -6.35 -39.15 22.50
N GLU A 614 -5.95 -38.33 21.53
CA GLU A 614 -4.59 -38.29 21.00
C GLU A 614 -3.58 -37.83 22.07
N ILE A 615 -3.89 -36.74 22.77
CA ILE A 615 -3.05 -36.23 23.87
C ILE A 615 -2.96 -37.25 25.00
N ASN A 616 -4.05 -37.95 25.33
CA ASN A 616 -4.02 -38.99 26.36
C ASN A 616 -3.23 -40.24 25.95
N ALA A 617 -3.17 -40.55 24.66
CA ALA A 617 -2.45 -41.71 24.14
C ALA A 617 -0.95 -41.43 24.00
N ASN A 618 -0.58 -40.26 23.47
CA ASN A 618 0.79 -39.96 23.02
C ASN A 618 1.42 -38.75 23.72
N GLY A 619 0.67 -38.03 24.57
CA GLY A 619 1.08 -36.74 25.13
C GLY A 619 1.03 -35.62 24.08
N SER A 620 1.32 -34.39 24.49
CA SER A 620 1.54 -33.30 23.55
C SER A 620 2.84 -33.52 22.79
N HIS A 621 2.79 -33.43 21.46
CA HIS A 621 3.93 -33.71 20.60
C HIS A 621 3.82 -33.00 19.25
N ALA A 622 4.97 -32.73 18.64
CA ALA A 622 5.04 -32.18 17.29
C ALA A 622 4.55 -33.21 16.27
N LEU A 623 3.77 -32.75 15.28
CA LEU A 623 3.24 -33.57 14.21
C LEU A 623 4.25 -33.64 13.06
N GLY A 624 4.54 -34.86 12.59
CA GLY A 624 5.56 -35.09 11.57
C GLY A 624 5.12 -34.68 10.16
N THR A 625 5.96 -33.92 9.45
CA THR A 625 5.66 -33.28 8.15
C THR A 625 5.67 -34.21 6.92
N ILE A 626 5.23 -35.49 6.99
CA ILE A 626 5.21 -36.37 5.80
C ILE A 626 3.95 -37.23 5.70
N GLY A 627 3.00 -36.81 4.85
CA GLY A 627 1.89 -37.63 4.35
C GLY A 627 0.67 -36.80 3.92
N PHE A 628 -0.20 -37.35 3.07
CA PHE A 628 -1.59 -36.88 2.96
C PHE A 628 -2.32 -37.38 4.21
N HIS A 629 -2.73 -36.51 5.12
CA HIS A 629 -3.53 -36.96 6.25
C HIS A 629 -5.00 -36.93 5.83
N THR A 630 -5.67 -38.05 6.09
CA THR A 630 -7.13 -38.10 6.18
C THR A 630 -7.52 -37.87 7.62
N ALA A 631 -8.70 -37.29 7.85
CA ALA A 631 -9.24 -37.08 9.20
C ALA A 631 -9.00 -38.31 10.12
N PRO A 632 -8.60 -38.09 11.38
CA PRO A 632 -8.75 -36.86 12.16
C PRO A 632 -7.62 -35.81 11.99
N PHE A 633 -8.01 -34.54 11.85
CA PHE A 633 -7.15 -33.36 11.78
C PHE A 633 -6.97 -32.74 13.17
N ILE A 634 -6.02 -33.27 13.93
CA ILE A 634 -5.86 -33.01 15.37
C ILE A 634 -5.22 -31.66 15.73
N ASP A 635 -4.75 -30.90 14.73
CA ASP A 635 -4.12 -29.59 14.87
C ASP A 635 -5.12 -28.50 14.43
N THR A 636 -5.60 -27.74 15.41
CA THR A 636 -6.71 -26.80 15.26
C THR A 636 -6.23 -25.34 15.20
N ASP A 637 -5.04 -25.03 15.73
CA ASP A 637 -4.42 -23.70 15.69
C ASP A 637 -3.34 -23.56 14.60
N ARG A 638 -3.01 -24.66 13.91
CA ARG A 638 -2.04 -24.76 12.80
C ARG A 638 -0.60 -24.55 13.23
N ASP A 639 -0.26 -24.79 14.49
CA ASP A 639 1.11 -24.69 14.99
C ASP A 639 1.95 -25.97 14.75
N ASN A 640 1.34 -27.00 14.12
CA ASN A 640 1.92 -28.32 13.84
C ASN A 640 2.34 -29.08 15.12
N VAL A 641 1.70 -28.80 16.26
CA VAL A 641 1.86 -29.44 17.55
C VAL A 641 0.49 -29.79 18.11
N VAL A 642 0.23 -31.07 18.42
CA VAL A 642 -1.00 -31.41 19.15
C VAL A 642 -0.83 -31.08 20.63
N SER A 643 -1.63 -30.16 21.14
CA SER A 643 -1.54 -29.64 22.51
C SER A 643 -2.92 -29.44 23.16
N PRO A 644 -3.00 -29.22 24.49
CA PRO A 644 -4.27 -28.88 25.14
C PRO A 644 -4.88 -27.57 24.63
N HIS A 645 -4.12 -26.71 23.95
CA HIS A 645 -4.64 -25.51 23.31
C HIS A 645 -5.62 -25.87 22.19
N ASP A 646 -5.34 -26.92 21.42
CA ASP A 646 -6.22 -27.36 20.34
C ASP A 646 -7.61 -27.76 20.82
N VAL A 647 -7.64 -28.48 21.93
CA VAL A 647 -8.88 -28.87 22.61
C VAL A 647 -9.66 -27.63 23.08
N LEU A 648 -8.94 -26.62 23.58
CA LEU A 648 -9.55 -25.44 24.15
C LEU A 648 -10.27 -24.60 23.10
N LEU A 649 -9.73 -24.51 21.89
CA LEU A 649 -10.36 -23.79 20.78
C LEU A 649 -11.73 -24.37 20.42
N ILE A 650 -11.82 -25.71 20.33
CA ILE A 650 -13.09 -26.40 20.05
C ILE A 650 -14.09 -26.21 21.20
N ILE A 651 -13.65 -26.35 22.46
CA ILE A 651 -14.53 -26.18 23.63
C ILE A 651 -15.06 -24.75 23.73
N ASN A 652 -14.22 -23.75 23.49
CA ASN A 652 -14.63 -22.36 23.50
C ASN A 652 -15.69 -22.08 22.42
N HIS A 653 -15.51 -22.63 21.22
CA HIS A 653 -16.51 -22.55 20.15
C HIS A 653 -17.86 -23.17 20.56
N LEU A 654 -17.84 -24.39 21.11
CA LEU A 654 -19.06 -25.08 21.56
C LEU A 654 -19.78 -24.34 22.69
N ASN A 655 -19.04 -23.73 23.61
CA ASN A 655 -19.61 -22.96 24.72
C ASN A 655 -20.17 -21.60 24.25
N ALA A 656 -19.56 -20.99 23.23
CA ALA A 656 -20.09 -19.79 22.60
C ALA A 656 -21.44 -20.06 21.90
N GLN A 657 -21.60 -21.24 21.28
CA GLN A 657 -22.89 -21.64 20.69
C GLN A 657 -23.96 -22.01 21.73
N GLN A 658 -23.59 -22.49 22.92
CA GLN A 658 -24.54 -22.81 23.99
C GLN A 658 -25.06 -21.59 24.76
N SER A 659 -24.42 -20.42 24.62
CA SER A 659 -24.80 -19.19 25.33
C SER A 659 -25.70 -18.25 24.52
N GLY A 660 -26.06 -18.63 23.28
CA GLY A 660 -27.11 -17.99 22.47
C GLY A 660 -28.24 -18.97 22.17
N GLU A 661 -29.43 -18.75 22.75
CA GLU A 661 -30.64 -19.46 22.31
C GLU A 661 -30.98 -19.09 20.87
N SER A 662 -30.91 -20.10 19.99
CA SER A 662 -31.65 -20.33 18.74
C SER A 662 -32.42 -19.18 18.08
N ASP A 663 -32.12 -18.93 16.79
CA ASP A 663 -33.17 -18.80 15.76
C ASP A 663 -32.58 -19.13 14.36
N PRO A 664 -33.43 -19.43 13.34
CA PRO A 664 -33.24 -20.52 12.39
C PRO A 664 -32.37 -20.20 11.17
N GLU A 665 -31.85 -21.28 10.58
CA GLU A 665 -31.23 -21.36 9.26
C GLU A 665 -32.01 -20.57 8.17
N GLY A 666 -31.30 -19.71 7.44
CA GLY A 666 -31.78 -19.01 6.25
C GLY A 666 -30.65 -18.21 5.58
N GLU A 667 -30.35 -18.59 4.35
CA GLU A 667 -29.27 -18.08 3.48
C GLU A 667 -29.35 -16.58 3.13
N PHE A 668 -28.17 -16.04 2.81
CA PHE A 668 -27.83 -14.87 1.98
C PHE A 668 -27.77 -13.44 2.57
N ASP A 669 -26.59 -12.86 2.27
CA ASP A 669 -26.27 -11.50 1.79
C ASP A 669 -26.15 -10.29 2.71
N GLY A 670 -25.07 -9.54 2.46
CA GLY A 670 -25.07 -8.08 2.57
C GLY A 670 -24.69 -7.50 3.94
N GLY A 671 -23.53 -6.85 3.98
CA GLY A 671 -22.93 -6.26 5.18
C GLY A 671 -23.75 -5.22 5.95
N SER A 672 -23.43 -5.11 7.25
CA SER A 672 -23.26 -3.85 7.97
C SER A 672 -22.79 -4.17 9.40
N PHE A 673 -21.48 -4.04 9.66
CA PHE A 673 -21.01 -3.92 11.04
C PHE A 673 -21.10 -2.45 11.44
N ALA A 674 -22.28 -2.05 11.89
CA ALA A 674 -22.44 -0.84 12.67
C ALA A 674 -21.71 -1.03 14.00
N SER A 675 -20.71 -0.19 14.21
CA SER A 675 -20.06 0.05 15.49
C SER A 675 -21.09 0.54 16.52
N ALA A 676 -21.08 -0.06 17.72
CA ALA A 676 -20.94 0.64 19.00
C ALA A 676 -21.46 -0.17 20.19
N SER A 677 -20.68 -0.09 21.26
CA SER A 677 -21.12 -0.07 22.67
C SER A 677 -21.47 -1.42 23.33
N ALA A 678 -20.43 -2.07 23.86
CA ALA A 678 -20.52 -2.78 25.14
C ALA A 678 -19.15 -2.95 25.82
N ARG A 679 -18.33 -1.89 25.87
CA ARG A 679 -17.17 -1.81 26.79
C ARG A 679 -17.47 -0.79 27.89
N ASP A 680 -18.42 -1.08 28.78
CA ASP A 680 -18.61 -0.26 29.99
C ASP A 680 -19.30 -0.98 31.16
N SER A 681 -18.94 -2.24 31.43
CA SER A 681 -19.48 -2.92 32.63
C SER A 681 -18.56 -3.93 33.32
N ILE A 682 -17.32 -4.13 32.84
CA ILE A 682 -16.39 -5.11 33.44
C ILE A 682 -15.28 -4.47 34.29
N PHE A 683 -15.00 -3.16 34.16
CA PHE A 683 -13.98 -2.48 34.97
C PHE A 683 -14.52 -1.87 36.28
N GLY A 684 -15.81 -2.02 36.59
CA GLY A 684 -16.41 -1.53 37.84
C GLY A 684 -16.28 -2.47 39.05
N GLU A 685 -15.92 -3.75 38.85
CA GLU A 685 -15.95 -4.76 39.93
C GLU A 685 -14.56 -5.20 40.45
N ILE A 686 -13.45 -4.71 39.89
CA ILE A 686 -12.08 -5.06 40.34
C ILE A 686 -11.50 -4.00 41.29
N GLY A 687 -12.36 -3.39 42.11
CA GLY A 687 -12.02 -2.24 42.96
C GLY A 687 -12.21 -2.46 44.46
N ALA A 688 -12.17 -3.68 44.99
CA ALA A 688 -12.09 -3.90 46.44
C ALA A 688 -11.73 -5.34 46.83
N ILE A 689 -10.45 -5.68 46.87
CA ILE A 689 -9.97 -6.85 47.64
C ILE A 689 -8.99 -6.34 48.70
N ALA A 690 -9.46 -6.23 49.95
CA ALA A 690 -8.62 -6.15 51.15
C ALA A 690 -8.30 -7.59 51.64
N PRO A 691 -7.19 -7.82 52.37
CA PRO A 691 -6.48 -9.09 52.34
C PRO A 691 -7.11 -10.18 53.23
N VAL A 692 -7.01 -11.42 52.76
CA VAL A 692 -7.43 -12.64 53.47
C VAL A 692 -6.43 -13.01 54.56
N THR A 693 -6.92 -13.23 55.79
CA THR A 693 -6.27 -14.08 56.79
C THR A 693 -7.07 -15.36 57.04
N SER A 694 -6.42 -16.49 56.81
CA SER A 694 -6.67 -17.87 57.27
C SER A 694 -7.98 -18.21 58.00
N SER A 695 -8.71 -19.24 57.52
CA SER A 695 -8.63 -20.62 58.04
C SER A 695 -9.90 -21.43 57.71
N ASN A 696 -9.67 -22.65 57.21
CA ASN A 696 -10.41 -23.91 57.30
C ASN A 696 -11.95 -24.00 57.14
N ASP A 697 -12.29 -25.10 56.47
CA ASP A 697 -13.52 -25.91 56.53
C ASP A 697 -14.73 -25.49 55.68
N GLY A 698 -14.88 -26.20 54.55
CA GLY A 698 -15.98 -27.15 54.40
C GLY A 698 -17.30 -26.64 53.82
N GLY A 699 -17.65 -27.17 52.64
CA GLY A 699 -19.01 -27.64 52.38
C GLY A 699 -20.03 -26.64 51.84
N ILE A 700 -20.27 -26.76 50.54
CA ILE A 700 -21.55 -26.65 49.82
C ILE A 700 -22.79 -26.64 50.74
N ILE A 701 -23.68 -25.64 50.61
CA ILE A 701 -25.16 -25.74 50.50
C ILE A 701 -25.88 -24.38 50.70
N SER A 702 -26.82 -24.11 49.76
CA SER A 702 -28.08 -23.34 49.90
C SER A 702 -28.02 -21.82 50.11
N LEU A 703 -28.44 -21.01 49.13
CA LEU A 703 -29.84 -20.65 48.80
C LEU A 703 -30.58 -19.86 49.91
N LEU A 704 -30.87 -18.61 49.53
CA LEU A 704 -32.09 -17.80 49.78
C LEU A 704 -32.13 -16.79 50.92
N ALA A 705 -32.71 -15.65 50.54
CA ALA A 705 -33.33 -14.56 51.30
C ALA A 705 -32.35 -13.58 51.97
N ASP A 706 -32.45 -12.25 51.83
CA ASP A 706 -33.66 -11.45 51.72
C ASP A 706 -33.43 -10.18 50.88
N GLU A 707 -34.34 -9.98 49.95
CA GLU A 707 -34.74 -8.67 49.44
C GLU A 707 -35.51 -7.92 50.55
N GLN A 708 -35.73 -6.60 50.37
CA GLN A 708 -36.42 -5.64 51.26
C GLN A 708 -35.46 -4.92 52.22
N VAL A 709 -35.23 -3.61 52.13
CA VAL A 709 -36.20 -2.50 52.21
C VAL A 709 -35.52 -1.26 51.59
N ARG A 710 -35.99 -0.74 50.45
CA ARG A 710 -36.93 0.37 50.28
C ARG A 710 -36.52 1.72 50.91
N ALA A 711 -36.41 2.70 50.00
CA ALA A 711 -36.79 4.12 50.13
C ALA A 711 -35.74 5.18 50.54
N LYS A 712 -35.28 5.90 49.50
CA LYS A 712 -35.35 7.37 49.33
C LYS A 712 -35.52 8.20 50.62
N ARG A 713 -34.55 9.08 50.89
CA ARG A 713 -34.77 10.55 50.85
C ARG A 713 -33.47 11.36 51.01
N ASN A 714 -33.21 12.18 50.00
CA ASN A 714 -32.32 13.35 50.06
C ASN A 714 -32.69 14.33 51.19
N ARG A 715 -31.67 14.87 51.84
CA ARG A 715 -31.50 16.28 52.26
C ARG A 715 -30.09 16.41 52.85
N GLN A 716 -29.16 17.02 52.10
CA GLN A 716 -28.67 18.40 52.26
C GLN A 716 -27.94 18.70 53.58
N ALA A 717 -26.68 19.12 53.40
CA ALA A 717 -25.83 19.98 54.24
C ALA A 717 -25.42 19.45 55.63
N GLU A 718 -24.15 19.10 55.79
CA GLU A 718 -23.04 20.02 56.19
C GLU A 718 -21.70 19.46 55.73
#